data_AF-A0A2E2CBD3-F1
#
_entry.id   AF-A0A2E2CBD3-F1
#
_cell.length_a   1.000
_cell.length_b   1.000
_cell.length_c   1.000
_cell.angle_alpha   90.00
_cell.angle_beta   90.00
_cell.angle_gamma   90.00
#
_symmetry.space_group_name_H-M   'P 1'
#
loop_
_entity.id
_entity.type
_entity.pdbx_description
1 polymer ?
#
loop_
_entity_poly.entity_id
_entity_poly.type
_entity_poly.pdbx_seq_one_letter_code
_entity_poly.pdbx_strand_id
1 'polypeptide(L)'
;MLSAADVTGAEKKQPLKLEASTYTFSPGPDFQFEFQSRLIQAVPGDVLILKAGHYELQSGLNLVTDNVTIRGQGHEKTVLSFKNQTDGSFGLLASGDNLVLENFAVEDTSHNAIKVLGAENVTFRGVRTEWTDGPKTTNGAYGLYPVQCKNVLIENCVAIGAADAGIYVGQSTDVIVRNSRAEANVAGIEIENTVNADVYGNVVTGNTGGLLVFDLPGLPLKNGRHVRLFQNRIFKNNLANFAPEGNMVASVPAGTGILVMATDEVEIFENLIRDNRSFNVSVVSFLIFGKKMKDPDYDPYPEGIFIHDNQIQGGGQDPDGELGLLLKSMTGTTLPEIVYDGVIDTRKLVDGKMPAEKSLRLADNGDIRFLNIDFGNLTPANIATGKYRPEADMSSFTGRLPALKPVELQPHGQPEPNKNRSLQVYYDAPGKLSELGLFQGTGATQEPTDDVIPYDLLTTLFTDYTTKHRFVRLPQGEKIRFQESGVLEFPTGSMLVKTFSYLKDQRNPAAGERLLETRVEFLKESGWYGYSYIWNEEQTDAALSLGGGEIDVSWIHSDGQKRSTRHLVPNANQCISCHSQHDKYVPIGPAAANLNRMNHYADGEENQLAYLTRKGLLQGTPGLNKISKLPDFSDPHSGTVDQRARAYLAVNCAHCHSPGGNARTTGLDLRFSQQDPARWGVWKNPVAAGRGSGGHSYDIVPGAPEKSILMHRLQSSDLAARMPNIGNRVVHQEAVDLIGQWISEMPVERSDSGMP
;
A
#
# COMPACT_ATOMS: atom_id res chain seq x y z
N MET A 1 -44.92 -14.24 36.83
CA MET A 1 -45.24 -13.27 35.78
C MET A 1 -44.97 -11.88 36.33
N LEU A 2 -43.81 -11.33 35.99
CA LEU A 2 -43.49 -9.89 36.10
C LEU A 2 -43.12 -9.48 34.67
N SER A 3 -43.82 -8.47 34.16
CA SER A 3 -43.82 -8.08 32.74
C SER A 3 -42.54 -7.36 32.33
N ALA A 4 -42.18 -7.54 31.06
CA ALA A 4 -41.04 -6.95 30.35
C ALA A 4 -41.15 -5.43 30.12
N ALA A 5 -41.34 -4.65 31.16
CA ALA A 5 -41.35 -3.19 31.09
C ALA A 5 -40.88 -2.61 32.42
N ASP A 6 -39.57 -2.58 32.67
CA ASP A 6 -38.92 -1.70 33.66
C ASP A 6 -37.38 -1.68 33.51
N VAL A 7 -36.87 -1.76 32.28
CA VAL A 7 -35.49 -1.37 31.94
C VAL A 7 -35.53 -0.45 30.72
N THR A 8 -36.23 0.68 30.85
CA THR A 8 -36.18 1.79 29.89
C THR A 8 -35.93 3.08 30.65
N GLY A 9 -34.77 3.14 31.32
CA GLY A 9 -34.27 4.31 32.03
C GLY A 9 -33.03 4.94 31.39
N ALA A 10 -32.63 4.51 30.18
CA ALA A 10 -31.68 5.27 29.39
C ALA A 10 -32.47 6.35 28.64
N GLU A 11 -32.35 7.61 29.05
CA GLU A 11 -32.71 8.73 28.18
C GLU A 11 -32.08 8.45 26.81
N LYS A 12 -32.89 8.37 25.75
CA LYS A 12 -32.37 8.32 24.38
C LYS A 12 -31.56 9.60 24.20
N LYS A 13 -30.23 9.50 24.31
CA LYS A 13 -29.28 10.55 23.96
C LYS A 13 -29.74 11.09 22.61
N GLN A 14 -30.03 12.39 22.51
CA GLN A 14 -30.41 12.97 21.23
C GLN A 14 -29.34 12.60 20.20
N PRO A 15 -29.72 12.14 19.00
CA PRO A 15 -28.74 11.76 17.99
C PRO A 15 -27.82 12.96 17.75
N LEU A 16 -26.51 12.73 17.88
CA LEU A 16 -25.53 13.78 17.69
C LEU A 16 -25.68 14.34 16.27
N LYS A 17 -25.92 15.66 16.17
CA LYS A 17 -25.98 16.33 14.89
C LYS A 17 -24.56 16.54 14.40
N LEU A 18 -24.15 15.77 13.39
CA LEU A 18 -22.86 15.94 12.73
C LEU A 18 -22.94 17.14 11.79
N GLU A 19 -22.28 18.24 12.15
CA GLU A 19 -22.23 19.46 11.34
C GLU A 19 -20.79 19.73 10.90
N ALA A 20 -20.61 19.90 9.59
CA ALA A 20 -19.35 20.31 9.00
C ALA A 20 -18.89 21.65 9.61
N SER A 21 -17.62 21.74 9.95
CA SER A 21 -17.05 22.91 10.61
C SER A 21 -15.65 23.25 10.10
N THR A 22 -15.22 24.48 10.35
CA THR A 22 -13.83 24.90 10.09
C THR A 22 -13.04 24.89 11.39
N TYR A 23 -11.93 24.15 11.40
CA TYR A 23 -11.03 24.04 12.53
C TYR A 23 -9.69 24.66 12.17
N THR A 24 -9.07 25.38 13.10
CA THR A 24 -7.78 26.03 12.85
C THR A 24 -6.74 25.55 13.84
N PHE A 25 -5.60 25.12 13.33
CA PHE A 25 -4.48 24.60 14.09
C PHE A 25 -3.26 25.52 13.97
N SER A 26 -2.49 25.62 15.05
CA SER A 26 -1.24 26.37 15.10
C SER A 26 -0.12 25.40 15.48
N PRO A 27 1.14 25.66 15.09
CA PRO A 27 2.26 24.82 15.51
C PRO A 27 2.42 24.86 17.03
N GLY A 28 2.75 23.72 17.62
CA GLY A 28 2.92 23.58 19.07
C GLY A 28 3.09 22.11 19.48
N PRO A 29 3.50 21.85 20.73
CA PRO A 29 3.75 20.49 21.22
C PRO A 29 2.51 19.59 21.18
N ASP A 30 1.32 20.17 21.33
CA ASP A 30 0.06 19.42 21.35
C ASP A 30 -0.55 19.20 19.96
N PHE A 31 0.01 19.83 18.92
CA PHE A 31 -0.55 19.82 17.57
C PHE A 31 -0.82 18.40 17.05
N GLN A 32 0.16 17.49 17.19
CA GLN A 32 0.02 16.14 16.67
C GLN A 32 -1.23 15.47 17.27
N PHE A 33 -1.40 15.57 18.59
CA PHE A 33 -2.54 14.97 19.28
C PHE A 33 -3.86 15.63 18.88
N GLU A 34 -3.93 16.96 18.85
CA GLU A 34 -5.14 17.70 18.48
C GLU A 34 -5.56 17.42 17.04
N PHE A 35 -4.60 17.42 16.12
CA PHE A 35 -4.84 17.22 14.69
C PHE A 35 -5.25 15.77 14.40
N GLN A 36 -4.55 14.78 14.96
CA GLN A 36 -4.94 13.37 14.83
C GLN A 36 -6.32 13.12 15.43
N SER A 37 -6.61 13.68 16.61
CA SER A 37 -7.94 13.60 17.22
C SER A 37 -9.02 14.17 16.32
N ARG A 38 -8.73 15.31 15.64
CA ARG A 38 -9.67 15.89 14.69
C ARG A 38 -9.86 15.02 13.45
N LEU A 39 -8.80 14.44 12.89
CA LEU A 39 -8.89 13.54 11.73
C LEU A 39 -9.73 12.29 12.03
N ILE A 40 -9.65 11.76 13.25
CA ILE A 40 -10.47 10.64 13.71
C ILE A 40 -11.94 11.04 13.83
N GLN A 41 -12.17 12.27 14.31
CA GLN A 41 -13.51 12.77 14.56
C GLN A 41 -14.08 13.59 13.38
N ALA A 42 -13.44 13.57 12.20
CA ALA A 42 -13.77 14.44 11.09
C ALA A 42 -15.18 14.15 10.53
N VAL A 43 -15.92 15.19 10.20
CA VAL A 43 -17.25 15.13 9.58
C VAL A 43 -17.11 15.48 8.09
N PRO A 44 -17.84 14.81 7.17
CA PRO A 44 -17.88 15.22 5.77
C PRO A 44 -18.24 16.70 5.61
N GLY A 45 -17.37 17.46 4.95
CA GLY A 45 -17.44 18.92 4.80
C GLY A 45 -16.50 19.69 5.73
N ASP A 46 -15.81 19.02 6.66
CA ASP A 46 -14.84 19.69 7.54
C ASP A 46 -13.69 20.32 6.76
N VAL A 47 -13.30 21.51 7.20
CA VAL A 47 -12.13 22.25 6.68
C VAL A 47 -11.12 22.42 7.79
N LEU A 48 -9.97 21.78 7.66
CA LEU A 48 -8.88 21.78 8.62
C LEU A 48 -7.80 22.76 8.16
N ILE A 49 -7.79 23.96 8.76
CA ILE A 49 -6.86 25.03 8.47
C ILE A 49 -5.59 24.88 9.31
N LEU A 50 -4.45 24.75 8.64
CA LEU A 50 -3.12 24.81 9.24
C LEU A 50 -2.59 26.24 9.09
N LYS A 51 -2.32 26.94 10.19
CA LYS A 51 -1.65 28.24 10.13
C LYS A 51 -0.21 28.08 9.65
N ALA A 52 0.38 29.17 9.15
CA ALA A 52 1.82 29.22 8.90
C ALA A 52 2.61 28.81 10.16
N GLY A 53 3.61 27.97 9.97
CA GLY A 53 4.34 27.32 11.03
C GLY A 53 5.07 26.05 10.58
N HIS A 54 6.00 25.62 11.41
CA HIS A 54 6.66 24.33 11.30
C HIS A 54 6.09 23.40 12.38
N TYR A 55 5.59 22.24 11.96
CA TYR A 55 4.90 21.27 12.81
C TYR A 55 5.76 20.01 12.89
N GLU A 56 6.25 19.68 14.08
CA GLU A 56 7.03 18.47 14.32
C GLU A 56 6.10 17.29 14.58
N LEU A 57 6.25 16.22 13.80
CA LEU A 57 5.47 15.00 13.89
C LEU A 57 6.36 13.78 14.09
N GLN A 58 5.95 12.92 15.03
CA GLN A 58 6.58 11.64 15.34
C GLN A 58 5.79 10.45 14.80
N SER A 59 4.53 10.65 14.40
CA SER A 59 3.62 9.62 13.94
C SER A 59 2.94 10.03 12.65
N GLY A 60 2.76 9.06 11.73
CA GLY A 60 1.99 9.29 10.50
C GLY A 60 0.53 9.68 10.76
N LEU A 61 -0.05 10.44 9.83
CA LEU A 61 -1.43 10.90 9.87
C LEU A 61 -2.34 9.98 9.04
N ASN A 62 -3.59 9.78 9.48
CA ASN A 62 -4.55 8.91 8.80
C ASN A 62 -5.90 9.64 8.63
N LEU A 63 -6.39 9.73 7.39
CA LEU A 63 -7.67 10.35 7.04
C LEU A 63 -8.56 9.40 6.25
N VAL A 64 -9.65 8.96 6.85
CA VAL A 64 -10.60 8.01 6.24
C VAL A 64 -11.96 8.64 5.90
N THR A 65 -12.19 9.88 6.33
CA THR A 65 -13.47 10.55 6.16
C THR A 65 -13.54 11.25 4.81
N ASP A 66 -14.65 11.03 4.09
CA ASP A 66 -14.92 11.70 2.81
C ASP A 66 -15.13 13.22 2.98
N ASN A 67 -14.95 13.98 1.91
CA ASN A 67 -15.24 15.42 1.82
C ASN A 67 -14.50 16.27 2.87
N VAL A 68 -13.27 15.89 3.22
CA VAL A 68 -12.43 16.69 4.13
C VAL A 68 -11.44 17.52 3.33
N THR A 69 -11.31 18.78 3.71
CA THR A 69 -10.25 19.68 3.20
C THR A 69 -9.17 19.88 4.25
N ILE A 70 -7.91 19.65 3.91
CA ILE A 70 -6.75 20.09 4.70
C ILE A 70 -6.08 21.24 3.94
N ARG A 71 -6.01 22.42 4.57
CA ARG A 71 -5.53 23.66 3.92
C ARG A 71 -4.47 24.35 4.77
N GLY A 72 -3.29 24.55 4.20
CA GLY A 72 -2.27 25.45 4.75
C GLY A 72 -2.33 26.87 4.19
N GLN A 73 -1.37 27.71 4.59
CA GLN A 73 -1.21 29.10 4.15
C GLN A 73 -0.14 29.27 3.05
N GLY A 74 0.23 28.18 2.38
CA GLY A 74 1.25 28.06 1.36
C GLY A 74 2.31 27.05 1.77
N HIS A 75 2.81 26.24 0.83
CA HIS A 75 3.79 25.18 1.11
C HIS A 75 5.15 25.68 1.63
N GLU A 76 5.49 26.95 1.37
CA GLU A 76 6.66 27.61 1.96
C GLU A 76 6.44 28.08 3.40
N LYS A 77 5.17 28.18 3.83
CA LYS A 77 4.80 28.78 5.12
C LYS A 77 4.27 27.77 6.11
N THR A 78 3.66 26.68 5.63
CA THR A 78 3.00 25.65 6.45
C THR A 78 3.70 24.33 6.18
N VAL A 79 4.49 23.84 7.14
CA VAL A 79 5.38 22.70 6.95
C VAL A 79 5.11 21.64 8.01
N LEU A 80 4.71 20.44 7.59
CA LEU A 80 4.60 19.25 8.42
C LEU A 80 5.87 18.42 8.29
N SER A 81 6.73 18.44 9.32
CA SER A 81 8.01 17.73 9.31
C SER A 81 7.91 16.41 10.07
N PHE A 82 8.38 15.35 9.43
CA PHE A 82 8.44 13.98 9.95
C PHE A 82 9.89 13.53 10.21
N LYS A 83 10.83 14.47 10.31
CA LYS A 83 12.26 14.20 10.54
C LYS A 83 12.51 13.30 11.75
N ASN A 84 11.65 13.37 12.76
CA ASN A 84 11.71 12.60 14.00
C ASN A 84 10.64 11.49 14.07
N GLN A 85 10.17 10.99 12.92
CA GLN A 85 9.15 9.93 12.86
C GLN A 85 9.63 8.65 13.56
N THR A 86 8.84 8.19 14.52
CA THR A 86 9.05 6.94 15.27
C THR A 86 7.93 5.91 15.04
N ASP A 87 6.83 6.32 14.40
CA ASP A 87 5.70 5.46 14.07
C ASP A 87 5.06 5.78 12.72
N GLY A 88 4.54 4.73 12.08
CA GLY A 88 4.03 4.78 10.72
C GLY A 88 5.12 4.91 9.67
N SER A 89 4.77 4.61 8.42
CA SER A 89 5.64 4.69 7.25
C SER A 89 5.12 5.73 6.23
N PHE A 90 4.33 6.70 6.69
CA PHE A 90 3.73 7.72 5.85
C PHE A 90 3.73 9.07 6.56
N GLY A 91 3.76 10.18 5.82
CA GLY A 91 3.37 11.48 6.37
C GLY A 91 1.87 11.55 6.55
N LEU A 92 1.12 11.34 5.46
CA LEU A 92 -0.33 11.23 5.45
C LEU A 92 -0.77 10.03 4.60
N LEU A 93 -1.57 9.14 5.19
CA LEU A 93 -2.32 8.10 4.50
C LEU A 93 -3.81 8.47 4.48
N ALA A 94 -4.40 8.55 3.29
CA ALA A 94 -5.83 8.85 3.15
C ALA A 94 -6.55 7.86 2.24
N SER A 95 -7.86 7.68 2.47
CA SER A 95 -8.72 6.79 1.68
C SER A 95 -10.15 7.27 1.51
N GLY A 96 -10.53 8.43 2.06
CA GLY A 96 -11.86 9.00 1.86
C GLY A 96 -12.01 9.60 0.46
N ASP A 97 -13.24 9.76 -0.02
CA ASP A 97 -13.56 10.39 -1.30
C ASP A 97 -13.65 11.92 -1.18
N ASN A 98 -13.59 12.65 -2.30
CA ASN A 98 -13.79 14.10 -2.37
C ASN A 98 -12.78 14.92 -1.53
N LEU A 99 -11.55 14.44 -1.43
CA LEU A 99 -10.50 15.05 -0.61
C LEU A 99 -9.85 16.23 -1.30
N VAL A 100 -9.61 17.30 -0.53
CA VAL A 100 -8.81 18.44 -0.98
C VAL A 100 -7.63 18.64 -0.02
N LEU A 101 -6.42 18.45 -0.53
CA LEU A 101 -5.17 18.71 0.18
C LEU A 101 -4.49 19.90 -0.48
N GLU A 102 -4.38 21.03 0.23
CA GLU A 102 -3.88 22.25 -0.41
C GLU A 102 -2.99 23.16 0.44
N ASN A 103 -1.98 23.74 -0.21
CA ASN A 103 -1.16 24.84 0.31
C ASN A 103 -0.35 24.51 1.57
N PHE A 104 0.20 23.31 1.70
CA PHE A 104 1.13 22.93 2.78
C PHE A 104 2.27 22.03 2.26
N ALA A 105 3.31 21.86 3.07
CA ALA A 105 4.43 20.96 2.79
C ALA A 105 4.44 19.75 3.73
N VAL A 106 4.95 18.62 3.23
CA VAL A 106 5.30 17.43 4.01
C VAL A 106 6.78 17.14 3.79
N GLU A 107 7.54 17.05 4.88
CA GLU A 107 8.99 16.89 4.83
C GLU A 107 9.48 15.65 5.58
N ASP A 108 10.54 15.04 5.06
CA ASP A 108 11.39 14.06 5.75
C ASP A 108 10.65 12.84 6.32
N THR A 109 9.65 12.33 5.60
CA THR A 109 8.95 11.11 5.99
C THR A 109 9.86 9.89 5.89
N SER A 110 9.68 8.95 6.82
CA SER A 110 10.44 7.69 6.82
C SER A 110 10.20 6.87 5.55
N HIS A 111 9.01 6.93 4.96
CA HIS A 111 8.74 6.32 3.66
C HIS A 111 7.86 7.28 2.86
N ASN A 112 6.66 6.93 2.38
CA ASN A 112 5.94 7.81 1.45
C ASN A 112 5.45 9.11 2.11
N ALA A 113 5.47 10.22 1.38
CA ALA A 113 5.04 11.50 1.94
C ALA A 113 3.50 11.56 2.08
N ILE A 114 2.76 11.55 0.96
CA ILE A 114 1.29 11.55 0.98
C ILE A 114 0.75 10.44 0.07
N LYS A 115 0.17 9.41 0.68
CA LYS A 115 -0.50 8.32 -0.04
C LYS A 115 -2.01 8.47 0.03
N VAL A 116 -2.68 8.47 -1.12
CA VAL A 116 -4.14 8.37 -1.23
C VAL A 116 -4.47 7.06 -1.93
N LEU A 117 -5.22 6.18 -1.27
CA LEU A 117 -5.48 4.82 -1.74
C LEU A 117 -6.98 4.61 -1.97
N GLY A 118 -7.36 4.25 -3.19
CA GLY A 118 -8.73 3.78 -3.47
C GLY A 118 -9.80 4.87 -3.55
N ALA A 119 -9.44 6.15 -3.55
CA ALA A 119 -10.39 7.26 -3.43
C ALA A 119 -10.87 7.80 -4.79
N GLU A 120 -12.09 8.34 -4.81
CA GLU A 120 -12.66 9.10 -5.91
C GLU A 120 -12.63 10.62 -5.61
N ASN A 121 -12.39 11.45 -6.63
CA ASN A 121 -12.37 12.92 -6.54
C ASN A 121 -11.29 13.44 -5.58
N VAL A 122 -10.03 13.30 -5.96
CA VAL A 122 -8.88 13.70 -5.13
C VAL A 122 -8.20 14.92 -5.73
N THR A 123 -8.05 15.98 -4.94
CA THR A 123 -7.32 17.18 -5.34
C THR A 123 -6.10 17.42 -4.46
N PHE A 124 -4.93 17.51 -5.09
CA PHE A 124 -3.71 18.11 -4.53
C PHE A 124 -3.49 19.47 -5.18
N ARG A 125 -3.39 20.54 -4.38
CA ARG A 125 -3.20 21.91 -4.90
C ARG A 125 -2.14 22.67 -4.11
N GLY A 126 -1.05 23.07 -4.75
CA GLY A 126 -0.05 23.88 -4.03
C GLY A 126 0.63 23.11 -2.89
N VAL A 127 0.71 21.78 -2.99
CA VAL A 127 1.32 20.91 -1.97
C VAL A 127 2.79 20.67 -2.35
N ARG A 128 3.68 20.71 -1.35
CA ARG A 128 5.09 20.32 -1.50
C ARG A 128 5.38 19.03 -0.74
N THR A 129 6.13 18.12 -1.35
CA THR A 129 6.74 16.98 -0.65
C THR A 129 8.25 17.02 -0.85
N GLU A 130 9.02 16.91 0.22
CA GLU A 130 10.49 17.05 0.14
C GLU A 130 11.24 16.17 1.15
N TRP A 131 12.36 15.58 0.71
CA TRP A 131 13.41 15.11 1.59
C TRP A 131 14.54 16.14 1.61
N THR A 132 14.62 16.88 2.72
CA THR A 132 15.34 18.16 2.82
C THR A 132 16.87 18.00 2.81
N ASP A 133 17.34 16.80 3.12
CA ASP A 133 18.76 16.43 3.02
C ASP A 133 19.21 16.09 1.58
N GLY A 134 18.33 16.26 0.59
CA GLY A 134 18.58 15.97 -0.81
C GLY A 134 18.48 14.48 -1.18
N PRO A 135 18.81 14.12 -2.43
CA PRO A 135 18.66 12.77 -2.97
C PRO A 135 19.48 11.71 -2.22
N LYS A 136 18.81 10.74 -1.60
CA LYS A 136 19.44 9.61 -0.92
C LYS A 136 18.62 8.34 -1.13
N THR A 137 19.31 7.20 -1.24
CA THR A 137 18.67 5.86 -1.25
C THR A 137 17.83 5.59 0.00
N THR A 138 18.09 6.33 1.09
CA THR A 138 17.35 6.27 2.36
C THR A 138 16.10 7.15 2.39
N ASN A 139 15.78 7.89 1.32
CA ASN A 139 14.56 8.69 1.28
C ASN A 139 13.33 7.79 1.09
N GLY A 140 12.15 8.36 1.28
CA GLY A 140 10.91 7.69 0.95
C GLY A 140 10.72 7.48 -0.55
N ALA A 141 9.91 6.48 -0.91
CA ALA A 141 9.71 6.12 -2.30
C ALA A 141 8.93 7.20 -3.06
N TYR A 142 7.72 7.53 -2.59
CA TYR A 142 6.81 8.41 -3.33
C TYR A 142 6.51 9.71 -2.57
N GLY A 143 6.56 10.84 -3.28
CA GLY A 143 6.13 12.15 -2.78
C GLY A 143 4.60 12.25 -2.72
N LEU A 144 3.99 12.65 -3.84
CA LEU A 144 2.54 12.56 -4.03
C LEU A 144 2.19 11.20 -4.62
N TYR A 145 1.32 10.45 -3.94
CA TYR A 145 1.03 9.04 -4.27
C TYR A 145 -0.48 8.71 -4.25
N PRO A 146 -1.30 9.28 -5.17
CA PRO A 146 -2.58 8.67 -5.51
C PRO A 146 -2.39 7.32 -6.21
N VAL A 147 -3.07 6.29 -5.71
CA VAL A 147 -3.04 4.95 -6.31
C VAL A 147 -4.39 4.28 -6.21
N GLN A 148 -4.81 3.64 -7.30
CA GLN A 148 -6.18 3.12 -7.45
C GLN A 148 -7.25 4.18 -7.21
N CYS A 149 -6.98 5.40 -7.64
CA CYS A 149 -7.90 6.51 -7.49
C CYS A 149 -8.64 6.77 -8.81
N LYS A 150 -9.75 7.48 -8.69
CA LYS A 150 -10.52 7.97 -9.84
C LYS A 150 -10.71 9.48 -9.75
N ASN A 151 -10.64 10.17 -10.89
CA ASN A 151 -10.89 11.60 -10.97
C ASN A 151 -9.91 12.41 -10.09
N VAL A 152 -8.64 12.39 -10.47
CA VAL A 152 -7.53 12.98 -9.68
C VAL A 152 -7.02 14.26 -10.32
N LEU A 153 -6.91 15.32 -9.53
CA LEU A 153 -6.25 16.58 -9.90
C LEU A 153 -5.00 16.79 -9.04
N ILE A 154 -3.84 16.90 -9.68
CA ILE A 154 -2.60 17.38 -9.07
C ILE A 154 -2.23 18.69 -9.78
N GLU A 155 -2.28 19.81 -9.07
CA GLU A 155 -1.97 21.11 -9.67
C GLU A 155 -1.09 22.00 -8.79
N ASN A 156 -0.18 22.73 -9.42
CA ASN A 156 0.72 23.67 -8.75
C ASN A 156 1.53 23.03 -7.60
N CYS A 157 1.82 21.74 -7.69
CA CYS A 157 2.52 21.00 -6.65
C CYS A 157 4.03 20.94 -6.89
N VAL A 158 4.78 20.60 -5.84
CA VAL A 158 6.25 20.48 -5.88
C VAL A 158 6.66 19.15 -5.24
N ALA A 159 7.51 18.38 -5.91
CA ALA A 159 8.05 17.13 -5.35
C ALA A 159 9.57 17.04 -5.53
N ILE A 160 10.27 16.83 -4.41
CA ILE A 160 11.73 16.94 -4.34
C ILE A 160 12.34 15.77 -3.56
N GLY A 161 13.35 15.09 -4.13
CA GLY A 161 14.20 14.15 -3.40
C GLY A 161 13.62 12.74 -3.19
N ALA A 162 12.54 12.35 -3.86
CA ALA A 162 11.94 11.02 -3.74
C ALA A 162 12.86 9.92 -4.31
N ALA A 163 13.04 8.83 -3.57
CA ALA A 163 13.87 7.68 -3.98
C ALA A 163 13.19 6.76 -5.01
N ASP A 164 11.95 7.05 -5.36
CA ASP A 164 11.24 6.48 -6.49
C ASP A 164 10.68 7.65 -7.32
N ALA A 165 9.38 7.93 -7.26
CA ALA A 165 8.77 9.05 -7.99
C ALA A 165 8.41 10.25 -7.10
N GLY A 166 8.72 11.46 -7.58
CA GLY A 166 8.30 12.70 -6.94
C GLY A 166 6.78 12.84 -6.96
N ILE A 167 6.20 12.80 -8.16
CA ILE A 167 4.75 12.72 -8.36
C ILE A 167 4.44 11.38 -9.01
N TYR A 168 3.79 10.49 -8.28
CA TYR A 168 3.41 9.17 -8.77
C TYR A 168 1.89 9.11 -8.90
N VAL A 169 1.40 8.59 -10.03
CA VAL A 169 0.00 8.18 -10.19
C VAL A 169 -0.03 6.75 -10.69
N GLY A 170 -0.60 5.85 -9.90
CA GLY A 170 -0.60 4.42 -10.21
C GLY A 170 -1.98 3.82 -10.26
N GLN A 171 -2.21 2.90 -11.19
CA GLN A 171 -3.42 2.07 -11.23
C GLN A 171 -4.72 2.88 -11.17
N SER A 172 -4.72 4.10 -11.72
CA SER A 172 -5.80 5.09 -11.55
C SER A 172 -6.53 5.36 -12.87
N THR A 173 -7.64 6.10 -12.80
CA THR A 173 -8.39 6.53 -13.98
C THR A 173 -8.81 8.00 -13.90
N ASP A 174 -8.81 8.69 -15.03
CA ASP A 174 -9.22 10.11 -15.15
C ASP A 174 -8.33 11.02 -14.29
N VAL A 175 -7.14 11.33 -14.82
CA VAL A 175 -6.08 12.01 -14.07
C VAL A 175 -5.62 13.28 -14.78
N ILE A 176 -5.44 14.37 -14.03
CA ILE A 176 -4.75 15.57 -14.51
C ILE A 176 -3.58 15.89 -13.58
N VAL A 177 -2.37 15.97 -14.13
CA VAL A 177 -1.16 16.49 -13.47
C VAL A 177 -0.70 17.74 -14.20
N ARG A 178 -0.85 18.93 -13.58
CA ARG A 178 -0.54 20.18 -14.26
C ARG A 178 0.22 21.22 -13.46
N ASN A 179 0.93 22.09 -14.16
CA ASN A 179 1.59 23.28 -13.61
C ASN A 179 2.47 22.98 -12.37
N SER A 180 3.00 21.76 -12.28
CA SER A 180 3.72 21.26 -11.11
C SER A 180 5.22 21.16 -11.41
N ARG A 181 6.03 21.05 -10.36
CA ARG A 181 7.49 20.92 -10.44
C ARG A 181 7.94 19.62 -9.81
N ALA A 182 8.70 18.82 -10.54
CA ALA A 182 9.35 17.62 -10.00
C ALA A 182 10.85 17.69 -10.26
N GLU A 183 11.64 17.63 -9.18
CA GLU A 183 13.10 17.71 -9.28
C GLU A 183 13.85 16.88 -8.26
N ALA A 184 15.09 16.52 -8.61
CA ALA A 184 15.97 15.76 -7.72
C ALA A 184 15.38 14.41 -7.25
N ASN A 185 14.43 13.84 -7.99
CA ASN A 185 13.85 12.52 -7.73
C ASN A 185 14.54 11.46 -8.61
N VAL A 186 14.25 10.18 -8.39
CA VAL A 186 14.59 9.16 -9.38
C VAL A 186 13.69 9.37 -10.61
N ALA A 187 12.38 9.18 -10.48
CA ALA A 187 11.40 9.60 -11.47
C ALA A 187 10.81 10.96 -11.08
N GLY A 188 10.80 11.92 -12.00
CA GLY A 188 10.15 13.20 -11.76
C GLY A 188 8.63 13.04 -11.59
N ILE A 189 7.97 12.62 -12.67
CA ILE A 189 6.55 12.25 -12.66
C ILE A 189 6.40 10.87 -13.29
N GLU A 190 5.65 10.00 -12.62
CA GLU A 190 5.38 8.65 -13.07
C GLU A 190 3.87 8.42 -13.22
N ILE A 191 3.47 7.91 -14.38
CA ILE A 191 2.11 7.46 -14.69
C ILE A 191 2.17 5.94 -14.90
N GLU A 192 1.83 5.19 -13.86
CA GLU A 192 1.93 3.72 -13.82
C GLU A 192 0.55 3.10 -14.02
N ASN A 193 0.40 2.16 -14.97
CA ASN A 193 -0.81 1.35 -15.11
C ASN A 193 -2.12 2.17 -15.11
N THR A 194 -2.10 3.38 -15.67
CA THR A 194 -3.18 4.37 -15.52
C THR A 194 -3.92 4.58 -16.82
N VAL A 195 -5.24 4.74 -16.74
CA VAL A 195 -6.11 4.94 -17.89
C VAL A 195 -6.59 6.39 -17.92
N ASN A 196 -6.49 7.05 -19.07
CA ASN A 196 -7.00 8.41 -19.29
C ASN A 196 -6.31 9.46 -18.39
N ALA A 197 -5.13 9.93 -18.82
CA ALA A 197 -4.31 10.88 -18.06
C ALA A 197 -3.78 12.05 -18.91
N ASP A 198 -3.89 13.27 -18.38
CA ASP A 198 -3.29 14.48 -18.93
C ASP A 198 -2.16 14.99 -18.04
N VAL A 199 -0.96 15.09 -18.59
CA VAL A 199 0.23 15.60 -17.88
C VAL A 199 0.77 16.81 -18.63
N TYR A 200 0.55 18.02 -18.11
CA TYR A 200 0.89 19.23 -18.87
C TYR A 200 1.35 20.46 -18.09
N GLY A 201 2.09 21.34 -18.75
CA GLY A 201 2.56 22.59 -18.14
C GLY A 201 3.55 22.39 -16.98
N ASN A 202 4.11 21.18 -16.82
CA ASN A 202 4.98 20.84 -15.70
C ASN A 202 6.44 21.22 -16.00
N VAL A 203 7.20 21.45 -14.93
CA VAL A 203 8.67 21.62 -14.98
C VAL A 203 9.32 20.39 -14.36
N VAL A 204 10.02 19.62 -15.17
CA VAL A 204 10.58 18.32 -14.77
C VAL A 204 12.07 18.33 -15.05
N THR A 205 12.89 18.48 -14.00
CA THR A 205 14.32 18.75 -14.15
C THR A 205 15.17 18.17 -13.04
N GLY A 206 16.42 17.81 -13.34
CA GLY A 206 17.37 17.35 -12.32
C GLY A 206 16.99 16.01 -11.68
N ASN A 207 16.10 15.23 -12.30
CA ASN A 207 15.77 13.87 -11.88
C ASN A 207 16.72 12.84 -12.53
N THR A 208 16.57 11.55 -12.20
CA THR A 208 17.23 10.47 -12.97
C THR A 208 16.52 10.24 -14.30
N GLY A 209 15.20 10.05 -14.24
CA GLY A 209 14.25 10.06 -15.34
C GLY A 209 13.23 11.19 -15.15
N GLY A 210 12.87 11.86 -16.23
CA GLY A 210 11.93 12.99 -16.19
C GLY A 210 10.48 12.55 -16.04
N LEU A 211 9.82 12.26 -17.16
CA LEU A 211 8.45 11.73 -17.22
C LEU A 211 8.48 10.26 -17.60
N LEU A 212 7.94 9.39 -16.75
CA LEU A 212 7.84 7.96 -17.03
C LEU A 212 6.37 7.58 -17.17
N VAL A 213 6.01 6.94 -18.28
CA VAL A 213 4.68 6.37 -18.53
C VAL A 213 4.90 4.89 -18.77
N PHE A 214 4.54 4.04 -17.81
CA PHE A 214 4.74 2.63 -18.02
C PHE A 214 3.79 1.70 -17.29
N ASP A 215 3.69 0.49 -17.82
CA ASP A 215 2.86 -0.55 -17.25
C ASP A 215 3.70 -1.70 -16.67
N LEU A 216 3.26 -2.26 -15.55
CA LEU A 216 3.87 -3.40 -14.89
C LEU A 216 2.89 -4.58 -14.75
N PRO A 217 3.37 -5.83 -14.91
CA PRO A 217 2.54 -7.03 -14.78
C PRO A 217 2.23 -7.37 -13.31
N GLY A 218 1.25 -8.26 -13.09
CA GLY A 218 0.94 -8.81 -11.77
C GLY A 218 0.10 -7.89 -10.87
N LEU A 219 -0.40 -6.77 -11.42
CA LEU A 219 -1.16 -5.76 -10.69
C LEU A 219 -2.68 -5.87 -10.93
N PRO A 220 -3.51 -5.27 -10.05
CA PRO A 220 -4.96 -5.20 -10.25
C PRO A 220 -5.37 -4.52 -11.56
N LEU A 221 -4.84 -3.32 -11.84
CA LEU A 221 -4.91 -2.68 -13.15
C LEU A 221 -3.55 -2.87 -13.83
N LYS A 222 -3.53 -3.49 -15.01
CA LYS A 222 -2.30 -3.97 -15.67
C LYS A 222 -1.87 -3.16 -16.88
N ASN A 223 -2.84 -2.68 -17.66
CA ASN A 223 -2.60 -2.06 -18.97
C ASN A 223 -3.20 -0.65 -18.94
N GLY A 224 -2.33 0.34 -18.77
CA GLY A 224 -2.64 1.74 -18.94
C GLY A 224 -2.90 2.06 -20.41
N ARG A 225 -3.60 3.17 -20.63
CA ARG A 225 -3.83 3.69 -21.98
C ARG A 225 -4.31 5.14 -21.95
N HIS A 226 -4.28 5.79 -23.11
CA HIS A 226 -4.86 7.12 -23.32
C HIS A 226 -4.17 8.17 -22.42
N VAL A 227 -2.87 8.34 -22.63
CA VAL A 227 -2.03 9.26 -21.85
C VAL A 227 -1.52 10.38 -22.75
N ARG A 228 -1.76 11.64 -22.37
CA ARG A 228 -1.32 12.82 -23.11
C ARG A 228 -0.28 13.59 -22.32
N LEU A 229 0.91 13.74 -22.88
CA LEU A 229 2.01 14.52 -22.31
C LEU A 229 2.21 15.77 -23.16
N PHE A 230 1.87 16.96 -22.63
CA PHE A 230 1.97 18.17 -23.45
C PHE A 230 2.39 19.44 -22.73
N GLN A 231 3.00 20.38 -23.45
CA GLN A 231 3.40 21.68 -22.92
C GLN A 231 4.30 21.60 -21.67
N ASN A 232 5.02 20.49 -21.49
CA ASN A 232 5.96 20.31 -20.38
C ASN A 232 7.34 20.83 -20.74
N ARG A 233 8.09 21.22 -19.71
CA ARG A 233 9.51 21.58 -19.81
C ARG A 233 10.34 20.49 -19.12
N ILE A 234 10.94 19.62 -19.92
CA ILE A 234 11.62 18.40 -19.46
C ILE A 234 13.10 18.53 -19.79
N PHE A 235 13.94 18.80 -18.80
CA PHE A 235 15.34 19.11 -19.09
C PHE A 235 16.32 18.74 -17.99
N LYS A 236 17.54 18.36 -18.40
CA LYS A 236 18.65 18.05 -17.49
C LYS A 236 18.29 17.00 -16.43
N ASN A 237 17.50 15.99 -16.78
CA ASN A 237 17.23 14.86 -15.90
C ASN A 237 18.43 13.90 -15.93
N ASN A 238 19.54 14.33 -15.33
CA ASN A 238 20.85 13.66 -15.39
C ASN A 238 21.37 13.24 -14.01
N LEU A 239 20.53 13.31 -12.98
CA LEU A 239 20.90 12.88 -11.64
C LEU A 239 21.20 11.37 -11.65
N ALA A 240 22.22 10.94 -10.91
CA ALA A 240 22.52 9.53 -10.77
C ALA A 240 21.33 8.80 -10.11
N ASN A 241 21.00 7.61 -10.61
CA ASN A 241 19.92 6.80 -10.03
C ASN A 241 20.27 6.44 -8.58
N PHE A 242 19.38 6.79 -7.66
CA PHE A 242 19.51 6.52 -6.23
C PHE A 242 18.33 5.71 -5.68
N ALA A 243 17.56 5.05 -6.56
CA ALA A 243 16.53 4.13 -6.11
C ALA A 243 17.18 2.93 -5.40
N PRO A 244 16.51 2.37 -4.38
CA PRO A 244 16.94 1.10 -3.80
C PRO A 244 17.03 0.01 -4.87
N GLU A 245 18.12 -0.75 -4.85
CA GLU A 245 18.32 -1.86 -5.79
C GLU A 245 17.15 -2.86 -5.73
N GLY A 246 16.85 -3.48 -6.87
CA GLY A 246 15.75 -4.43 -7.03
C GLY A 246 14.39 -3.80 -7.37
N ASN A 247 14.19 -2.49 -7.11
CA ASN A 247 13.00 -1.77 -7.57
C ASN A 247 13.04 -1.57 -9.10
N MET A 248 11.87 -1.52 -9.75
CA MET A 248 11.81 -1.36 -11.21
C MET A 248 12.44 -0.05 -11.68
N VAL A 249 12.18 1.06 -10.98
CA VAL A 249 12.74 2.38 -11.32
C VAL A 249 14.28 2.42 -11.20
N ALA A 250 14.90 1.52 -10.42
CA ALA A 250 16.36 1.44 -10.29
C ALA A 250 17.05 1.03 -11.60
N SER A 251 16.28 0.50 -12.55
CA SER A 251 16.76 0.17 -13.89
C SER A 251 16.67 1.35 -14.87
N VAL A 252 16.04 2.46 -14.48
CA VAL A 252 15.94 3.66 -15.33
C VAL A 252 17.30 4.32 -15.47
N PRO A 253 17.84 4.44 -16.70
CA PRO A 253 19.13 5.10 -16.93
C PRO A 253 19.06 6.58 -16.56
N ALA A 254 20.07 7.06 -15.83
CA ALA A 254 20.21 8.48 -15.57
C ALA A 254 20.39 9.24 -16.88
N GLY A 255 19.66 10.33 -17.10
CA GLY A 255 19.67 11.01 -18.40
C GLY A 255 18.44 10.75 -19.24
N THR A 256 17.36 10.21 -18.66
CA THR A 256 16.13 9.90 -19.38
C THR A 256 15.16 11.07 -19.29
N GLY A 257 14.72 11.60 -20.44
CA GLY A 257 13.74 12.68 -20.53
C GLY A 257 12.32 12.15 -20.38
N ILE A 258 11.82 11.47 -21.41
CA ILE A 258 10.55 10.73 -21.41
C ILE A 258 10.81 9.25 -21.66
N LEU A 259 10.22 8.37 -20.86
CA LEU A 259 10.16 6.92 -21.11
C LEU A 259 8.71 6.49 -21.24
N VAL A 260 8.38 5.84 -22.36
CA VAL A 260 7.15 5.08 -22.52
C VAL A 260 7.50 3.60 -22.49
N MET A 261 6.95 2.83 -21.56
CA MET A 261 7.14 1.38 -21.50
C MET A 261 5.82 0.62 -21.44
N ALA A 262 5.55 -0.20 -22.46
CA ALA A 262 4.38 -1.08 -22.56
C ALA A 262 2.98 -0.41 -22.54
N THR A 263 2.88 0.89 -22.26
CA THR A 263 1.61 1.61 -22.26
C THR A 263 1.12 1.91 -23.67
N ASP A 264 -0.17 1.69 -23.89
CA ASP A 264 -0.86 1.96 -25.15
C ASP A 264 -1.37 3.41 -25.24
N GLU A 265 -1.61 3.89 -26.46
CA GLU A 265 -2.30 5.15 -26.76
C GLU A 265 -1.67 6.32 -25.99
N VAL A 266 -0.38 6.60 -26.26
CA VAL A 266 0.35 7.71 -25.65
C VAL A 266 0.63 8.79 -26.68
N GLU A 267 0.20 10.02 -26.39
CA GLU A 267 0.39 11.20 -27.24
C GLU A 267 1.35 12.18 -26.56
N ILE A 268 2.47 12.52 -27.21
CA ILE A 268 3.53 13.38 -26.68
C ILE A 268 3.65 14.59 -27.60
N PHE A 269 3.23 15.77 -27.15
CA PHE A 269 3.18 16.94 -28.02
C PHE A 269 3.42 18.30 -27.38
N GLU A 270 3.89 19.27 -28.17
CA GLU A 270 4.15 20.64 -27.71
C GLU A 270 5.09 20.73 -26.48
N ASN A 271 5.94 19.73 -26.24
CA ASN A 271 6.87 19.75 -25.13
C ASN A 271 8.21 20.40 -25.53
N LEU A 272 8.87 21.02 -24.55
CA LEU A 272 10.28 21.39 -24.64
C LEU A 272 11.12 20.31 -23.93
N ILE A 273 11.86 19.52 -24.70
CA ILE A 273 12.67 18.41 -24.20
C ILE A 273 14.13 18.66 -24.52
N ARG A 274 15.00 18.77 -23.51
CA ARG A 274 16.41 19.04 -23.79
C ARG A 274 17.42 18.61 -22.75
N ASP A 275 18.65 18.41 -23.21
CA ASP A 275 19.83 18.21 -22.37
C ASP A 275 19.73 17.00 -21.41
N ASN A 276 18.96 15.97 -21.78
CA ASN A 276 18.93 14.68 -21.07
C ASN A 276 20.02 13.78 -21.68
N ARG A 277 21.00 13.37 -20.87
CA ARG A 277 22.27 12.83 -21.37
C ARG A 277 22.18 11.46 -22.05
N SER A 278 21.12 10.71 -21.76
CA SER A 278 20.88 9.36 -22.29
C SER A 278 19.85 9.38 -23.42
N PHE A 279 18.58 9.63 -23.08
CA PHE A 279 17.47 9.57 -24.02
C PHE A 279 16.58 10.80 -23.80
N ASN A 280 16.23 11.54 -24.86
CA ASN A 280 15.21 12.58 -24.73
C ASN A 280 13.82 11.95 -24.73
N VAL A 281 13.55 11.04 -25.66
CA VAL A 281 12.35 10.20 -25.65
C VAL A 281 12.75 8.76 -25.97
N SER A 282 12.31 7.82 -25.14
CA SER A 282 12.46 6.37 -25.37
C SER A 282 11.12 5.66 -25.30
N VAL A 283 10.83 4.81 -26.29
CA VAL A 283 9.64 3.94 -26.34
C VAL A 283 10.13 2.50 -26.32
N VAL A 284 9.72 1.72 -25.32
CA VAL A 284 10.21 0.35 -25.13
C VAL A 284 9.09 -0.62 -24.75
N SER A 285 9.25 -1.87 -25.10
CA SER A 285 8.50 -2.99 -24.54
C SER A 285 9.05 -3.35 -23.17
N PHE A 286 8.19 -3.86 -22.29
CA PHE A 286 8.61 -4.50 -21.05
C PHE A 286 9.56 -5.70 -21.28
N LEU A 287 9.52 -6.31 -22.47
CA LEU A 287 10.37 -7.45 -22.82
C LEU A 287 11.85 -7.08 -22.92
N ILE A 288 12.20 -5.79 -22.99
CA ILE A 288 13.59 -5.33 -23.02
C ILE A 288 14.38 -5.74 -21.76
N PHE A 289 13.68 -6.00 -20.65
CA PHE A 289 14.28 -6.48 -19.41
C PHE A 289 14.60 -7.97 -19.41
N GLY A 290 14.31 -8.70 -20.50
CA GLY A 290 14.58 -10.13 -20.63
C GLY A 290 13.81 -11.01 -19.63
N LYS A 291 12.71 -10.49 -19.07
CA LYS A 291 11.92 -11.17 -18.04
C LYS A 291 10.84 -12.04 -18.68
N LYS A 292 10.71 -13.29 -18.19
CA LYS A 292 9.63 -14.18 -18.59
C LYS A 292 8.28 -13.63 -18.11
N MET A 293 7.37 -13.45 -19.05
CA MET A 293 5.99 -13.06 -18.81
C MET A 293 5.17 -14.24 -18.28
N LYS A 294 4.59 -14.10 -17.09
CA LYS A 294 3.68 -15.10 -16.50
C LYS A 294 2.24 -14.61 -16.36
N ASP A 295 2.00 -13.34 -16.68
CA ASP A 295 0.68 -12.71 -16.57
C ASP A 295 0.01 -12.70 -17.96
N PRO A 296 -1.03 -13.53 -18.20
CA PRO A 296 -1.67 -13.63 -19.51
C PRO A 296 -2.51 -12.39 -19.87
N ASP A 297 -2.85 -11.56 -18.88
CA ASP A 297 -3.67 -10.36 -19.07
C ASP A 297 -2.84 -9.09 -19.29
N TYR A 298 -1.53 -9.17 -19.14
CA TYR A 298 -0.64 -8.03 -19.30
C TYR A 298 -0.19 -7.90 -20.76
N ASP A 299 -0.27 -6.69 -21.29
CA ASP A 299 0.25 -6.34 -22.61
C ASP A 299 1.65 -5.71 -22.45
N PRO A 300 2.74 -6.38 -22.88
CA PRO A 300 4.08 -5.85 -22.72
C PRO A 300 4.51 -4.91 -23.86
N TYR A 301 3.64 -4.66 -24.85
CA TYR A 301 4.00 -3.95 -26.09
C TYR A 301 3.40 -2.53 -26.08
N PRO A 302 4.19 -1.48 -26.32
CA PRO A 302 3.64 -0.14 -26.49
C PRO A 302 2.97 -0.01 -27.87
N GLU A 303 1.70 0.38 -27.91
CA GLU A 303 0.96 0.55 -29.16
C GLU A 303 0.31 1.94 -29.29
N GLY A 304 0.18 2.43 -30.52
CA GLY A 304 -0.53 3.68 -30.79
C GLY A 304 0.16 4.91 -30.20
N ILE A 305 1.49 4.95 -30.29
CA ILE A 305 2.31 6.05 -29.75
C ILE A 305 2.41 7.16 -30.79
N PHE A 306 2.08 8.40 -30.41
CA PHE A 306 2.18 9.55 -31.30
C PHE A 306 3.06 10.64 -30.70
N ILE A 307 4.20 10.93 -31.33
CA ILE A 307 5.12 11.97 -30.88
C ILE A 307 5.14 13.07 -31.92
N HIS A 308 4.63 14.26 -31.59
CA HIS A 308 4.53 15.34 -32.56
C HIS A 308 4.63 16.76 -32.00
N ASP A 309 4.99 17.73 -32.83
CA ASP A 309 5.03 19.16 -32.45
C ASP A 309 5.93 19.47 -31.22
N ASN A 310 6.92 18.62 -30.93
CA ASN A 310 7.84 18.83 -29.81
C ASN A 310 9.08 19.60 -30.26
N GLN A 311 9.66 20.35 -29.33
CA GLN A 311 11.00 20.95 -29.49
C GLN A 311 12.01 20.09 -28.73
N ILE A 312 12.75 19.25 -29.45
CA ILE A 312 13.73 18.32 -28.88
C ILE A 312 15.14 18.77 -29.24
N GLN A 313 15.99 19.03 -28.24
CA GLN A 313 17.32 19.62 -28.47
C GLN A 313 18.38 19.09 -27.50
N GLY A 314 19.60 18.82 -27.99
CA GLY A 314 20.72 18.37 -27.16
C GLY A 314 20.49 16.99 -26.53
N GLY A 315 21.41 16.55 -25.66
CA GLY A 315 21.33 15.23 -25.03
C GLY A 315 21.98 14.09 -25.83
N GLY A 316 21.85 12.86 -25.32
CA GLY A 316 22.37 11.62 -25.96
C GLY A 316 23.90 11.44 -25.96
N GLN A 317 24.66 12.37 -25.38
CA GLN A 317 26.13 12.38 -25.43
C GLN A 317 26.79 11.38 -24.47
N ASP A 318 26.13 11.09 -23.37
CA ASP A 318 26.64 10.29 -22.26
C ASP A 318 25.54 9.33 -21.76
N PRO A 319 25.16 8.34 -22.58
CA PRO A 319 24.12 7.40 -22.23
C PRO A 319 24.58 6.46 -21.12
N ASP A 320 23.71 6.33 -20.12
CA ASP A 320 23.89 5.51 -18.94
C ASP A 320 23.38 4.07 -19.17
N GLY A 321 23.88 3.13 -18.38
CA GLY A 321 23.50 1.71 -18.42
C GLY A 321 24.12 0.89 -19.58
N GLU A 322 24.05 -0.43 -19.46
CA GLU A 322 24.66 -1.37 -20.43
C GLU A 322 24.10 -1.20 -21.85
N LEU A 323 22.78 -1.04 -21.96
CA LEU A 323 22.13 -0.81 -23.25
C LEU A 323 22.55 0.53 -23.85
N GLY A 324 22.65 1.59 -23.05
CA GLY A 324 23.12 2.90 -23.49
C GLY A 324 24.54 2.84 -24.06
N LEU A 325 25.45 2.14 -23.37
CA LEU A 325 26.83 1.93 -23.81
C LEU A 325 26.91 1.09 -25.09
N LEU A 326 26.09 0.05 -25.20
CA LEU A 326 25.99 -0.77 -26.42
C LEU A 326 25.52 0.09 -27.60
N LEU A 327 24.43 0.84 -27.44
CA LEU A 327 23.91 1.72 -28.48
C LEU A 327 24.91 2.81 -28.87
N LYS A 328 25.67 3.36 -27.91
CA LYS A 328 26.74 4.32 -28.18
C LYS A 328 27.84 3.72 -29.05
N SER A 329 28.24 2.48 -28.77
CA SER A 329 29.24 1.75 -29.56
C SER A 329 28.79 1.50 -30.99
N MET A 330 27.48 1.34 -31.21
CA MET A 330 26.89 1.11 -32.53
C MET A 330 26.65 2.39 -33.34
N THR A 331 26.22 3.46 -32.67
CA THR A 331 25.85 4.75 -33.32
C THR A 331 27.05 5.68 -33.50
N GLY A 332 28.15 5.43 -32.79
CA GLY A 332 29.45 6.04 -33.02
C GLY A 332 29.77 7.29 -32.19
N THR A 333 28.80 7.97 -31.56
CA THR A 333 29.08 9.04 -30.56
C THR A 333 27.85 9.42 -29.73
N THR A 334 26.83 10.01 -30.36
CA THR A 334 25.66 10.62 -29.71
C THR A 334 24.39 9.85 -30.05
N LEU A 335 23.64 9.38 -29.05
CA LEU A 335 22.36 8.74 -29.28
C LEU A 335 21.36 9.70 -29.94
N PRO A 336 20.49 9.20 -30.84
CA PRO A 336 19.39 9.97 -31.40
C PRO A 336 18.40 10.49 -30.36
N GLU A 337 17.69 11.57 -30.71
CA GLU A 337 16.74 12.23 -29.81
C GLU A 337 15.55 11.33 -29.44
N ILE A 338 15.07 10.52 -30.39
CA ILE A 338 14.02 9.53 -30.17
C ILE A 338 14.59 8.13 -30.40
N VAL A 339 14.38 7.26 -29.41
CA VAL A 339 14.79 5.85 -29.46
C VAL A 339 13.57 4.95 -29.28
N TYR A 340 13.42 3.96 -30.14
CA TYR A 340 12.37 2.94 -30.09
C TYR A 340 13.02 1.56 -30.04
N ASP A 341 12.54 0.65 -29.20
CA ASP A 341 13.14 -0.68 -29.12
C ASP A 341 12.77 -1.61 -30.28
N GLY A 342 11.70 -1.31 -31.03
CA GLY A 342 11.27 -2.10 -32.17
C GLY A 342 10.45 -3.35 -31.83
N VAL A 343 10.14 -3.59 -30.55
CA VAL A 343 9.45 -4.81 -30.11
C VAL A 343 7.93 -4.64 -30.25
N ILE A 344 7.31 -5.50 -31.06
CA ILE A 344 5.88 -5.43 -31.39
C ILE A 344 5.15 -6.74 -31.11
N ASP A 345 3.84 -6.67 -30.92
CA ASP A 345 2.99 -7.86 -30.89
C ASP A 345 2.73 -8.38 -32.30
N THR A 346 3.45 -9.44 -32.69
CA THR A 346 3.30 -10.07 -34.01
C THR A 346 1.92 -10.67 -34.25
N ARG A 347 1.12 -10.92 -33.20
CA ARG A 347 -0.24 -11.45 -33.31
C ARG A 347 -1.23 -10.40 -33.82
N LYS A 348 -0.90 -9.11 -33.70
CA LYS A 348 -1.75 -7.98 -34.11
C LYS A 348 -1.45 -7.49 -35.54
N LEU A 349 -0.52 -8.13 -36.25
CA LEU A 349 -0.19 -7.78 -37.63
C LEU A 349 -1.33 -8.08 -38.61
N VAL A 350 -1.56 -7.17 -39.55
CA VAL A 350 -2.45 -7.33 -40.71
C VAL A 350 -1.60 -7.21 -41.96
N ASP A 351 -1.66 -8.21 -42.84
CA ASP A 351 -0.81 -8.30 -44.04
C ASP A 351 0.69 -8.13 -43.75
N GLY A 352 1.14 -8.63 -42.60
CA GLY A 352 2.53 -8.56 -42.14
C GLY A 352 2.98 -7.19 -41.63
N LYS A 353 2.06 -6.24 -41.42
CA LYS A 353 2.34 -4.90 -40.90
C LYS A 353 1.49 -4.58 -39.68
N MET A 354 2.02 -3.75 -38.79
CA MET A 354 1.24 -3.23 -37.67
C MET A 354 0.18 -2.26 -38.22
N PRO A 355 -1.10 -2.37 -37.79
CA PRO A 355 -2.12 -1.38 -38.13
C PRO A 355 -1.67 0.04 -37.78
N ALA A 356 -2.09 1.01 -38.58
CA ALA A 356 -1.58 2.37 -38.48
C ALA A 356 -1.84 2.98 -37.10
N GLU A 357 -3.03 2.74 -36.56
CA GLU A 357 -3.53 3.16 -35.25
C GLU A 357 -2.79 2.51 -34.07
N LYS A 358 -2.10 1.39 -34.28
CA LYS A 358 -1.27 0.69 -33.27
C LYS A 358 0.22 0.98 -33.41
N SER A 359 0.62 1.69 -34.45
CA SER A 359 2.03 1.96 -34.75
C SER A 359 2.56 3.17 -33.98
N LEU A 360 3.88 3.23 -33.77
CA LEU A 360 4.58 4.47 -33.45
C LEU A 360 4.50 5.42 -34.65
N ARG A 361 4.07 6.67 -34.42
CA ARG A 361 4.00 7.74 -35.41
C ARG A 361 4.73 8.99 -34.97
N LEU A 362 5.45 9.60 -35.91
CA LEU A 362 6.25 10.80 -35.70
C LEU A 362 5.84 11.88 -36.70
N ALA A 363 5.58 13.09 -36.22
CA ALA A 363 5.26 14.25 -37.08
C ALA A 363 5.79 15.56 -36.47
N ASP A 364 6.23 16.50 -37.30
CA ASP A 364 6.41 17.91 -36.89
C ASP A 364 7.32 18.16 -35.65
N ASN A 365 8.26 17.26 -35.31
CA ASN A 365 9.20 17.43 -34.17
C ASN A 365 10.48 18.22 -34.53
N GLY A 366 10.52 18.87 -35.69
CA GLY A 366 11.72 19.52 -36.23
C GLY A 366 12.78 18.54 -36.72
N ASP A 367 14.03 19.02 -36.81
CA ASP A 367 15.18 18.23 -37.25
C ASP A 367 15.65 17.30 -36.12
N ILE A 368 15.06 16.12 -36.04
CA ILE A 368 15.42 15.09 -35.05
C ILE A 368 16.08 13.88 -35.70
N ARG A 369 16.95 13.21 -34.95
CA ARG A 369 17.45 11.87 -35.27
C ARG A 369 16.58 10.83 -34.57
N PHE A 370 16.44 9.69 -35.21
CA PHE A 370 15.67 8.56 -34.73
C PHE A 370 16.52 7.28 -34.72
N LEU A 371 16.22 6.37 -33.81
CA LEU A 371 16.78 5.01 -33.79
C LEU A 371 15.71 4.00 -33.39
N ASN A 372 15.38 3.10 -34.31
CA ASN A 372 14.75 1.82 -33.99
C ASN A 372 15.86 0.79 -33.74
N ILE A 373 15.92 0.28 -32.51
CA ILE A 373 16.94 -0.67 -32.06
C ILE A 373 16.70 -2.05 -32.68
N ASP A 374 15.47 -2.42 -33.05
CA ASP A 374 15.14 -3.80 -33.48
C ASP A 374 15.60 -4.85 -32.45
N PHE A 375 15.28 -4.60 -31.18
CA PHE A 375 15.76 -5.35 -30.02
C PHE A 375 15.44 -6.86 -30.11
N GLY A 376 14.30 -7.23 -30.70
CA GLY A 376 13.96 -8.63 -30.94
C GLY A 376 14.98 -9.40 -31.80
N ASN A 377 15.76 -8.70 -32.62
CA ASN A 377 16.83 -9.26 -33.44
C ASN A 377 18.24 -9.00 -32.89
N LEU A 378 18.38 -8.30 -31.77
CA LEU A 378 19.65 -8.00 -31.11
C LEU A 378 20.20 -9.24 -30.40
N THR A 379 20.78 -10.18 -31.16
CA THR A 379 21.40 -11.40 -30.63
C THR A 379 22.87 -11.48 -31.05
N PRO A 380 23.75 -12.13 -30.25
CA PRO A 380 25.15 -12.34 -30.64
C PRO A 380 25.29 -13.01 -32.02
N ALA A 381 24.40 -13.94 -32.35
CA ALA A 381 24.37 -14.61 -33.66
C ALA A 381 24.00 -13.65 -34.79
N ASN A 382 22.97 -12.81 -34.62
CA ASN A 382 22.57 -11.85 -35.64
C ASN A 382 23.60 -10.73 -35.82
N ILE A 383 24.26 -10.30 -34.74
CA ILE A 383 25.39 -9.36 -34.80
C ILE A 383 26.55 -9.98 -35.58
N ALA A 384 27.00 -11.19 -35.19
CA ALA A 384 28.14 -11.86 -35.82
C ALA A 384 27.91 -12.20 -37.31
N THR A 385 26.65 -12.44 -37.70
CA THR A 385 26.27 -12.73 -39.09
C THR A 385 25.90 -11.50 -39.90
N GLY A 386 25.94 -10.30 -39.30
CA GLY A 386 25.54 -9.04 -39.95
C GLY A 386 24.04 -8.96 -40.31
N LYS A 387 23.22 -9.82 -39.71
CA LYS A 387 21.76 -9.85 -39.88
C LYS A 387 21.06 -8.78 -39.05
N TYR A 388 21.63 -8.42 -37.90
CA TYR A 388 21.10 -7.37 -37.05
C TYR A 388 21.38 -6.00 -37.66
N ARG A 389 20.31 -5.21 -37.87
CA ARG A 389 20.39 -3.89 -38.51
C ARG A 389 19.43 -2.92 -37.81
N PRO A 390 19.89 -2.09 -36.86
CA PRO A 390 19.05 -1.03 -36.35
C PRO A 390 18.69 -0.05 -37.48
N GLU A 391 17.49 0.52 -37.42
CA GLU A 391 16.94 1.40 -38.44
C GLU A 391 16.99 2.85 -37.93
N ALA A 392 17.82 3.67 -38.57
CA ALA A 392 17.92 5.11 -38.29
C ALA A 392 17.06 5.96 -39.24
N ASP A 393 16.56 5.37 -40.35
CA ASP A 393 15.61 6.03 -41.22
C ASP A 393 14.23 6.05 -40.56
N MET A 394 13.69 7.24 -40.37
CA MET A 394 12.40 7.45 -39.73
C MET A 394 11.22 7.33 -40.71
N SER A 395 11.47 7.19 -42.01
CA SER A 395 10.44 7.28 -43.06
C SER A 395 9.25 6.33 -42.85
N SER A 396 9.49 5.14 -42.29
CA SER A 396 8.47 4.13 -41.95
C SER A 396 7.58 4.52 -40.76
N PHE A 397 8.07 5.42 -39.90
CA PHE A 397 7.41 5.93 -38.70
C PHE A 397 6.74 7.30 -38.91
N THR A 398 7.12 8.04 -39.96
CA THR A 398 6.49 9.32 -40.27
C THR A 398 5.01 9.16 -40.58
N GLY A 399 4.16 9.95 -39.90
CA GLY A 399 2.71 9.91 -40.09
C GLY A 399 1.97 10.54 -38.93
N ARG A 400 0.63 10.55 -39.02
CA ARG A 400 -0.24 11.11 -37.97
C ARG A 400 -1.19 10.05 -37.42
N LEU A 401 -1.49 10.15 -36.14
CA LEU A 401 -2.61 9.47 -35.49
C LEU A 401 -3.72 10.47 -35.17
N PRO A 402 -4.97 10.03 -34.97
CA PRO A 402 -5.99 10.86 -34.36
C PRO A 402 -5.55 11.33 -32.97
N ALA A 403 -5.75 12.62 -32.67
CA ALA A 403 -5.45 13.16 -31.36
C ALA A 403 -6.30 12.51 -30.27
N LEU A 404 -5.71 12.26 -29.11
CA LEU A 404 -6.40 11.69 -27.97
C LEU A 404 -7.30 12.75 -27.33
N LYS A 405 -8.46 12.29 -26.85
CA LYS A 405 -9.44 13.17 -26.20
C LYS A 405 -8.88 13.74 -24.88
N PRO A 406 -9.15 15.02 -24.57
CA PRO A 406 -8.83 15.57 -23.26
C PRO A 406 -9.50 14.85 -22.10
N VAL A 407 -8.80 14.80 -20.96
CA VAL A 407 -9.38 14.35 -19.70
C VAL A 407 -10.31 15.44 -19.18
N GLU A 408 -11.54 15.07 -18.85
CA GLU A 408 -12.53 15.94 -18.22
C GLU A 408 -12.81 15.43 -16.81
N LEU A 409 -12.28 16.13 -15.81
CA LEU A 409 -12.55 15.81 -14.42
C LEU A 409 -13.96 16.21 -14.02
N GLN A 410 -14.60 15.35 -13.25
CA GLN A 410 -15.90 15.65 -12.65
C GLN A 410 -15.72 16.56 -11.43
N PRO A 411 -16.68 17.46 -11.14
CA PRO A 411 -16.66 18.23 -9.90
C PRO A 411 -16.80 17.31 -8.69
N HIS A 412 -16.24 17.73 -7.55
CA HIS A 412 -16.43 17.01 -6.29
C HIS A 412 -17.93 16.96 -5.94
N GLY A 413 -18.33 15.85 -5.31
CA GLY A 413 -19.67 15.71 -4.74
C GLY A 413 -19.93 16.71 -3.61
N GLN A 414 -21.20 16.87 -3.23
CA GLN A 414 -21.56 17.65 -2.04
C GLN A 414 -21.29 16.83 -0.77
N PRO A 415 -20.87 17.47 0.34
CA PRO A 415 -20.69 16.77 1.60
C PRO A 415 -22.01 16.24 2.14
N GLU A 416 -22.00 15.01 2.61
CA GLU A 416 -23.15 14.39 3.27
C GLU A 416 -22.75 14.01 4.72
N PRO A 417 -22.84 14.93 5.69
CA PRO A 417 -22.39 14.71 7.07
C PRO A 417 -22.95 13.44 7.73
N ASN A 418 -24.20 13.08 7.40
CA ASN A 418 -24.88 11.90 7.95
C ASN A 418 -24.42 10.58 7.31
N LYS A 419 -23.59 10.59 6.25
CA LYS A 419 -22.97 9.38 5.68
C LYS A 419 -21.78 8.87 6.50
N ASN A 420 -21.18 9.68 7.39
CA ASN A 420 -20.12 9.19 8.26
C ASN A 420 -20.67 8.38 9.43
N ARG A 421 -20.93 7.09 9.15
CA ARG A 421 -21.50 6.14 10.11
C ARG A 421 -20.51 5.73 11.20
N SER A 422 -19.21 5.83 10.95
CA SER A 422 -18.16 5.49 11.93
C SER A 422 -18.20 6.41 13.15
N LEU A 423 -18.39 7.71 12.94
CA LEU A 423 -18.48 8.68 14.04
C LEU A 423 -19.63 8.38 14.98
N GLN A 424 -20.81 8.06 14.45
CA GLN A 424 -21.97 7.74 15.28
C GLN A 424 -21.65 6.57 16.22
N VAL A 425 -20.96 5.54 15.73
CA VAL A 425 -20.53 4.41 16.55
C VAL A 425 -19.52 4.82 17.62
N TYR A 426 -18.56 5.69 17.29
CA TYR A 426 -17.56 6.16 18.24
C TYR A 426 -18.15 7.06 19.33
N TYR A 427 -19.15 7.90 19.01
CA TYR A 427 -19.83 8.74 19.99
C TYR A 427 -20.79 7.97 20.91
N ASP A 428 -21.33 6.85 20.43
CA ASP A 428 -22.18 5.95 21.22
C ASP A 428 -21.37 4.97 22.07
N ALA A 429 -20.05 4.85 21.84
CA ALA A 429 -19.19 3.96 22.61
C ALA A 429 -19.12 4.42 24.09
N PRO A 430 -19.28 3.51 25.06
CA PRO A 430 -19.17 3.86 26.48
C PRO A 430 -17.79 4.45 26.83
N GLY A 431 -17.75 5.29 27.87
CA GLY A 431 -16.50 5.94 28.28
C GLY A 431 -15.53 4.96 28.96
N LYS A 432 -16.08 3.89 29.55
CA LYS A 432 -15.32 2.84 30.26
C LYS A 432 -15.65 1.46 29.72
N LEU A 433 -14.68 0.56 29.79
CA LEU A 433 -14.86 -0.84 29.39
C LEU A 433 -15.91 -1.55 30.25
N SER A 434 -15.90 -1.29 31.57
CA SER A 434 -16.86 -1.88 32.50
C SER A 434 -18.33 -1.58 32.16
N GLU A 435 -18.61 -0.43 31.51
CA GLU A 435 -19.96 -0.04 31.08
C GLU A 435 -20.50 -0.90 29.93
N LEU A 436 -19.63 -1.61 29.20
CA LEU A 436 -20.05 -2.59 28.20
C LEU A 436 -20.56 -3.89 28.83
N GLY A 437 -20.28 -4.14 30.12
CA GLY A 437 -20.71 -5.33 30.84
C GLY A 437 -20.23 -6.65 30.23
N LEU A 438 -19.06 -6.65 29.59
CA LEU A 438 -18.48 -7.83 28.90
C LEU A 438 -17.91 -8.89 29.87
N PHE A 439 -17.61 -8.46 31.09
CA PHE A 439 -16.90 -9.25 32.09
C PHE A 439 -17.57 -9.11 33.45
N GLN A 440 -17.30 -10.07 34.34
CA GLN A 440 -17.65 -9.95 35.74
C GLN A 440 -16.91 -8.75 36.38
N GLY A 441 -17.62 -7.95 37.17
CA GLY A 441 -17.06 -6.76 37.80
C GLY A 441 -16.54 -5.74 36.78
N THR A 442 -15.28 -5.34 36.91
CA THR A 442 -14.64 -4.36 36.00
C THR A 442 -13.89 -5.01 34.83
N GLY A 443 -13.82 -6.34 34.79
CA GLY A 443 -13.08 -7.10 33.80
C GLY A 443 -11.60 -7.32 34.07
N ALA A 444 -11.07 -6.88 35.21
CA ALA A 444 -9.66 -7.09 35.55
C ALA A 444 -9.24 -8.58 35.60
N THR A 445 -10.19 -9.49 35.88
CA THR A 445 -9.97 -10.94 35.87
C THR A 445 -10.14 -11.59 34.50
N GLN A 446 -10.63 -10.84 33.50
CA GLN A 446 -11.01 -11.35 32.17
C GLN A 446 -12.03 -12.51 32.21
N GLU A 447 -12.78 -12.64 33.30
CA GLU A 447 -13.87 -13.60 33.42
C GLU A 447 -15.11 -13.07 32.69
N PRO A 448 -15.58 -13.72 31.61
CA PRO A 448 -16.70 -13.24 30.82
C PRO A 448 -18.04 -13.37 31.57
N THR A 449 -19.03 -12.55 31.20
CA THR A 449 -20.43 -12.80 31.58
C THR A 449 -21.01 -13.97 30.78
N ASP A 450 -22.16 -14.52 31.21
CA ASP A 450 -22.74 -15.74 30.63
C ASP A 450 -23.05 -15.64 29.11
N ASP A 451 -23.26 -14.43 28.60
CA ASP A 451 -23.56 -14.12 27.20
C ASP A 451 -22.30 -13.83 26.35
N VAL A 452 -21.12 -13.95 26.94
CA VAL A 452 -19.82 -13.68 26.32
C VAL A 452 -19.01 -14.97 26.25
N ILE A 453 -18.63 -15.38 25.03
CA ILE A 453 -18.01 -16.68 24.77
C ILE A 453 -16.51 -16.49 24.54
N PRO A 454 -15.64 -17.09 25.36
CA PRO A 454 -14.20 -17.08 25.10
C PRO A 454 -13.86 -17.96 23.90
N TYR A 455 -12.88 -17.54 23.11
CA TYR A 455 -12.33 -18.34 22.03
C TYR A 455 -10.82 -18.12 21.88
N ASP A 456 -10.15 -19.04 21.21
CA ASP A 456 -8.74 -18.93 20.85
C ASP A 456 -8.50 -19.40 19.41
N LEU A 457 -7.30 -19.11 18.89
CA LEU A 457 -6.92 -19.40 17.51
C LEU A 457 -5.75 -20.38 17.47
N LEU A 458 -5.65 -21.19 16.42
CA LEU A 458 -4.49 -22.08 16.20
C LEU A 458 -3.22 -21.27 15.96
N THR A 459 -3.23 -20.44 14.91
CA THR A 459 -2.17 -19.46 14.67
C THR A 459 -2.70 -18.06 15.02
N THR A 460 -1.92 -17.31 15.78
CA THR A 460 -2.31 -15.98 16.28
C THR A 460 -1.53 -14.85 15.62
N LEU A 461 -2.15 -13.67 15.56
CA LEU A 461 -1.47 -12.43 15.18
C LEU A 461 -0.39 -12.11 16.23
N PHE A 462 0.85 -11.95 15.77
CA PHE A 462 1.96 -11.48 16.58
C PHE A 462 1.82 -9.98 16.84
N THR A 463 2.00 -9.59 18.10
CA THR A 463 1.98 -8.19 18.55
C THR A 463 2.97 -8.07 19.70
N ASP A 464 4.26 -7.91 19.38
CA ASP A 464 5.35 -7.78 20.35
C ASP A 464 5.31 -8.78 21.53
N TYR A 465 5.02 -10.06 21.27
CA TYR A 465 4.88 -11.10 22.31
C TYR A 465 3.73 -10.90 23.32
N THR A 466 2.75 -10.04 23.04
CA THR A 466 1.56 -9.94 23.90
C THR A 466 0.73 -11.22 23.87
N THR A 467 0.26 -11.62 25.05
CA THR A 467 -0.86 -12.55 25.20
C THR A 467 -2.18 -11.86 24.82
N LYS A 468 -3.17 -12.65 24.43
CA LYS A 468 -4.44 -12.15 23.89
C LYS A 468 -5.61 -12.96 24.41
N HIS A 469 -6.45 -12.35 25.23
CA HIS A 469 -7.75 -12.90 25.61
C HIS A 469 -8.77 -12.50 24.56
N ARG A 470 -9.57 -13.45 24.06
CA ARG A 470 -10.54 -13.16 22.99
C ARG A 470 -11.92 -13.66 23.35
N PHE A 471 -12.90 -12.84 23.04
CA PHE A 471 -14.29 -13.10 23.36
C PHE A 471 -15.19 -12.69 22.22
N VAL A 472 -16.34 -13.35 22.13
CA VAL A 472 -17.45 -12.93 21.27
C VAL A 472 -18.71 -12.75 22.10
N ARG A 473 -19.38 -11.62 21.93
CA ARG A 473 -20.77 -11.43 22.38
C ARG A 473 -21.67 -11.49 21.17
N LEU A 474 -22.75 -12.27 21.27
CA LEU A 474 -23.80 -12.33 20.25
C LEU A 474 -25.07 -11.65 20.75
N PRO A 475 -25.87 -11.03 19.87
CA PRO A 475 -27.22 -10.60 20.22
C PRO A 475 -28.06 -11.78 20.69
N GLN A 476 -28.98 -11.54 21.62
CA GLN A 476 -29.84 -12.59 22.17
C GLN A 476 -30.65 -13.28 21.08
N GLY A 477 -30.54 -14.61 20.98
CA GLY A 477 -31.28 -15.45 20.03
C GLY A 477 -30.69 -15.50 18.62
N GLU A 478 -29.69 -14.68 18.32
CA GLU A 478 -29.02 -14.66 17.01
C GLU A 478 -27.90 -15.71 16.90
N LYS A 479 -27.53 -16.05 15.66
CA LYS A 479 -26.58 -17.14 15.37
C LYS A 479 -25.55 -16.73 14.33
N ILE A 480 -24.32 -17.21 14.53
CA ILE A 480 -23.23 -17.14 13.56
C ILE A 480 -23.55 -18.09 12.39
N ARG A 481 -23.36 -17.65 11.14
CA ARG A 481 -23.40 -18.52 9.96
C ARG A 481 -22.01 -19.03 9.61
N PHE A 482 -21.91 -20.33 9.35
CA PHE A 482 -20.66 -20.95 8.90
C PHE A 482 -20.24 -20.39 7.54
N GLN A 483 -18.94 -20.10 7.41
CA GLN A 483 -18.28 -19.83 6.13
C GLN A 483 -17.03 -20.71 6.02
N GLU A 484 -16.88 -21.39 4.88
CA GLU A 484 -15.74 -22.27 4.61
C GLU A 484 -14.43 -21.48 4.51
N SER A 485 -14.49 -20.29 3.93
CA SER A 485 -13.34 -19.41 3.70
C SER A 485 -13.60 -18.02 4.26
N GLY A 486 -12.57 -17.38 4.80
CA GLY A 486 -12.69 -16.09 5.46
C GLY A 486 -13.21 -16.20 6.89
N VAL A 487 -13.58 -15.05 7.46
CA VAL A 487 -14.14 -14.96 8.81
C VAL A 487 -15.56 -15.53 8.83
N LEU A 488 -15.96 -16.18 9.92
CA LEU A 488 -17.35 -16.59 10.13
C LEU A 488 -18.31 -15.40 9.97
N GLU A 489 -19.54 -15.66 9.53
CA GLU A 489 -20.52 -14.59 9.31
C GLU A 489 -21.31 -14.33 10.60
N PHE A 490 -20.99 -13.23 11.28
CA PHE A 490 -21.63 -12.85 12.53
C PHE A 490 -22.93 -12.05 12.28
N PRO A 491 -23.94 -12.18 13.16
CA PRO A 491 -25.17 -11.39 13.09
C PRO A 491 -24.95 -9.95 13.56
N THR A 492 -25.73 -9.01 13.03
CA THR A 492 -25.72 -7.60 13.46
C THR A 492 -25.92 -7.46 14.96
N GLY A 493 -25.09 -6.67 15.62
CA GLY A 493 -25.02 -6.49 17.07
C GLY A 493 -23.96 -7.35 17.75
N SER A 494 -23.23 -8.19 17.01
CA SER A 494 -22.11 -8.97 17.56
C SER A 494 -20.92 -8.08 17.93
N MET A 495 -20.24 -8.41 19.02
CA MET A 495 -18.97 -7.80 19.40
C MET A 495 -17.85 -8.85 19.42
N LEU A 496 -16.72 -8.55 18.77
CA LEU A 496 -15.48 -9.30 18.93
C LEU A 496 -14.54 -8.49 19.82
N VAL A 497 -14.13 -9.08 20.94
CA VAL A 497 -13.37 -8.39 21.98
C VAL A 497 -12.02 -9.05 22.12
N LYS A 498 -10.97 -8.24 22.22
CA LYS A 498 -9.58 -8.71 22.34
C LYS A 498 -8.83 -7.88 23.36
N THR A 499 -8.43 -8.49 24.47
CA THR A 499 -7.57 -7.84 25.47
C THR A 499 -6.13 -8.27 25.26
N PHE A 500 -5.25 -7.28 25.11
CA PHE A 500 -3.80 -7.48 24.97
C PHE A 500 -3.14 -7.33 26.34
N SER A 501 -2.26 -8.26 26.67
CA SER A 501 -1.57 -8.27 27.96
C SER A 501 -0.13 -8.76 27.82
N TYR A 502 0.69 -8.47 28.82
CA TYR A 502 1.98 -9.13 29.00
C TYR A 502 1.97 -9.96 30.27
N LEU A 503 2.35 -11.23 30.14
CA LEU A 503 2.76 -12.02 31.29
C LEU A 503 3.96 -11.35 31.96
N LYS A 504 3.98 -11.32 33.30
CA LYS A 504 5.14 -10.81 34.05
C LYS A 504 6.37 -11.70 33.84
N ASP A 505 6.16 -13.02 33.78
CA ASP A 505 7.15 -14.03 33.43
C ASP A 505 6.53 -15.10 32.52
N GLN A 506 6.99 -15.21 31.28
CA GLN A 506 6.47 -16.19 30.31
C GLN A 506 6.76 -17.64 30.71
N ARG A 507 7.73 -17.88 31.60
CA ARG A 507 8.05 -19.21 32.13
C ARG A 507 7.15 -19.58 33.31
N ASN A 508 6.47 -18.59 33.91
CA ASN A 508 5.57 -18.77 35.03
C ASN A 508 4.30 -17.91 34.86
N PRO A 509 3.31 -18.38 34.06
CA PRO A 509 2.05 -17.66 33.87
C PRO A 509 1.29 -17.34 35.17
N ALA A 510 1.50 -18.13 36.23
CA ALA A 510 0.88 -17.89 37.54
C ALA A 510 1.43 -16.64 38.26
N ALA A 511 2.54 -16.05 37.79
CA ALA A 511 3.00 -14.74 38.25
C ALA A 511 2.04 -13.59 37.87
N GLY A 512 1.06 -13.89 37.02
CA GLY A 512 0.05 -12.96 36.53
C GLY A 512 0.54 -12.14 35.34
N GLU A 513 -0.34 -11.26 34.88
CA GLU A 513 -0.15 -10.43 33.71
C GLU A 513 -0.47 -8.96 34.00
N ARG A 514 -0.11 -8.09 33.06
CA ARG A 514 -0.56 -6.70 32.98
C ARG A 514 -1.42 -6.54 31.73
N LEU A 515 -2.69 -6.20 31.92
CA LEU A 515 -3.61 -5.79 30.86
C LEU A 515 -3.20 -4.41 30.35
N LEU A 516 -3.17 -4.25 29.03
CA LEU A 516 -2.73 -3.02 28.38
C LEU A 516 -3.89 -2.31 27.69
N GLU A 517 -4.55 -3.04 26.79
CA GLU A 517 -5.67 -2.52 26.01
C GLU A 517 -6.71 -3.59 25.77
N THR A 518 -7.97 -3.16 25.60
CA THR A 518 -9.05 -4.00 25.10
C THR A 518 -9.62 -3.38 23.83
N ARG A 519 -9.49 -4.09 22.71
CA ARG A 519 -10.10 -3.69 21.43
C ARG A 519 -11.46 -4.32 21.28
N VAL A 520 -12.43 -3.53 20.84
CA VAL A 520 -13.80 -3.95 20.58
C VAL A 520 -14.09 -3.70 19.10
N GLU A 521 -14.39 -4.76 18.37
CA GLU A 521 -14.99 -4.68 17.04
C GLU A 521 -16.49 -4.93 17.16
N PHE A 522 -17.31 -4.00 16.67
CA PHE A 522 -18.75 -4.04 16.83
C PHE A 522 -19.45 -4.01 15.46
N LEU A 523 -20.30 -4.99 15.20
CA LEU A 523 -21.07 -5.08 13.97
C LEU A 523 -22.40 -4.32 14.11
N LYS A 524 -22.55 -3.23 13.36
CA LYS A 524 -23.82 -2.51 13.17
C LYS A 524 -24.44 -2.89 11.83
N GLU A 525 -25.67 -2.44 11.57
CA GLU A 525 -26.34 -2.63 10.27
C GLU A 525 -25.50 -2.10 9.09
N SER A 526 -24.68 -1.08 9.35
CA SER A 526 -23.80 -0.46 8.37
C SER A 526 -22.45 -1.14 8.17
N GLY A 527 -22.11 -2.13 9.00
CA GLY A 527 -20.83 -2.83 8.94
C GLY A 527 -20.11 -2.89 10.29
N TRP A 528 -18.86 -3.36 10.25
CA TRP A 528 -17.99 -3.45 11.42
C TRP A 528 -17.30 -2.12 11.72
N TYR A 529 -17.04 -1.89 13.00
CA TYR A 529 -16.30 -0.73 13.50
C TYR A 529 -15.40 -1.18 14.65
N GLY A 530 -14.22 -0.57 14.79
CA GLY A 530 -13.27 -0.89 15.85
C GLY A 530 -12.90 0.33 16.69
N TYR A 531 -12.77 0.14 18.01
CA TYR A 531 -12.21 1.11 18.94
C TYR A 531 -11.48 0.40 20.10
N SER A 532 -10.62 1.14 20.79
CA SER A 532 -9.73 0.61 21.84
C SER A 532 -10.01 1.27 23.19
N TYR A 533 -9.90 0.51 24.27
CA TYR A 533 -9.82 1.00 25.65
C TYR A 533 -8.43 0.75 26.20
N ILE A 534 -7.87 1.71 26.94
CA ILE A 534 -6.56 1.59 27.60
C ILE A 534 -6.76 1.36 29.08
N TRP A 535 -6.16 0.30 29.61
CA TRP A 535 -6.20 -0.06 31.03
C TRP A 535 -5.37 0.90 31.88
N ASN A 536 -5.88 1.26 33.05
CA ASN A 536 -5.11 2.06 34.01
C ASN A 536 -4.00 1.26 34.71
N GLU A 537 -3.05 1.96 35.33
CA GLU A 537 -1.91 1.34 36.01
C GLU A 537 -2.35 0.49 37.20
N GLU A 538 -3.44 0.87 37.86
CA GLU A 538 -4.03 0.16 39.00
C GLU A 538 -4.74 -1.14 38.58
N GLN A 539 -4.91 -1.40 37.27
CA GLN A 539 -5.59 -2.57 36.71
C GLN A 539 -7.02 -2.73 37.23
N THR A 540 -7.72 -1.60 37.37
CA THR A 540 -9.09 -1.56 37.90
C THR A 540 -10.15 -1.36 36.83
N ASP A 541 -9.85 -0.65 35.73
CA ASP A 541 -10.76 -0.47 34.58
C ASP A 541 -9.96 0.04 33.37
N ALA A 542 -10.62 0.19 32.22
CA ALA A 542 -10.05 0.76 31.01
C ALA A 542 -10.92 1.88 30.43
N ALA A 543 -10.29 2.94 29.91
CA ALA A 543 -10.96 4.12 29.35
C ALA A 543 -10.89 4.14 27.83
N LEU A 544 -11.96 4.58 27.17
CA LEU A 544 -12.03 4.70 25.71
C LEU A 544 -10.91 5.61 25.21
N SER A 545 -10.09 5.11 24.27
CA SER A 545 -9.04 5.89 23.62
C SER A 545 -9.15 5.77 22.10
N LEU A 546 -9.85 6.73 21.49
CA LEU A 546 -9.92 6.83 20.03
C LEU A 546 -8.59 7.28 19.41
N GLY A 547 -7.82 8.10 20.14
CA GLY A 547 -6.50 8.60 19.72
C GLY A 547 -5.37 7.58 19.83
N GLY A 548 -5.64 6.39 20.38
CA GLY A 548 -4.61 5.38 20.64
C GLY A 548 -3.73 5.73 21.84
N GLY A 549 -2.51 5.22 21.88
CA GLY A 549 -1.56 5.50 22.96
C GLY A 549 -0.30 4.64 22.88
N GLU A 550 0.67 4.96 23.75
CA GLU A 550 1.87 4.14 23.95
C GLU A 550 1.97 3.74 25.42
N ILE A 551 2.37 2.49 25.69
CA ILE A 551 2.49 1.95 27.04
C ILE A 551 3.86 1.30 27.19
N ASP A 552 4.67 1.80 28.11
CA ASP A 552 5.96 1.18 28.45
C ASP A 552 5.73 -0.17 29.16
N VAL A 553 6.37 -1.21 28.65
CA VAL A 553 6.23 -2.58 29.14
C VAL A 553 7.57 -3.28 29.28
N SER A 554 7.66 -4.15 30.28
CA SER A 554 8.78 -5.08 30.45
C SER A 554 8.30 -6.41 30.97
N TRP A 555 8.91 -7.50 30.51
CA TRP A 555 8.56 -8.86 30.90
C TRP A 555 9.80 -9.74 30.98
N ILE A 556 9.69 -10.89 31.65
CA ILE A 556 10.67 -11.97 31.56
C ILE A 556 10.25 -12.89 30.42
N HIS A 557 11.09 -13.01 29.40
CA HIS A 557 10.82 -13.82 28.23
C HIS A 557 11.03 -15.32 28.49
N SER A 558 10.64 -16.16 27.54
CA SER A 558 10.76 -17.63 27.61
C SER A 558 12.20 -18.12 27.85
N ASP A 559 13.20 -17.37 27.38
CA ASP A 559 14.64 -17.61 27.63
C ASP A 559 15.11 -17.17 29.04
N GLY A 560 14.22 -16.56 29.84
CA GLY A 560 14.51 -16.05 31.17
C GLY A 560 15.15 -14.66 31.23
N GLN A 561 15.40 -14.02 30.09
CA GLN A 561 15.93 -12.68 30.03
C GLN A 561 14.82 -11.64 30.15
N LYS A 562 15.13 -10.52 30.82
CA LYS A 562 14.22 -9.37 30.87
C LYS A 562 14.28 -8.62 29.56
N ARG A 563 13.12 -8.35 28.96
CA ARG A 563 12.96 -7.52 27.75
C ARG A 563 12.01 -6.36 28.03
N SER A 564 12.11 -5.31 27.23
CA SER A 564 11.22 -4.14 27.31
C SER A 564 10.96 -3.57 25.93
N THR A 565 9.76 -3.03 25.74
CA THR A 565 9.37 -2.28 24.54
C THR A 565 8.32 -1.24 24.92
N ARG A 566 7.89 -0.45 23.94
CA ARG A 566 6.76 0.47 24.05
C ARG A 566 5.61 -0.09 23.22
N HIS A 567 4.60 -0.62 23.88
CA HIS A 567 3.41 -1.18 23.23
C HIS A 567 2.60 -0.07 22.59
N LEU A 568 2.35 -0.17 21.28
CA LEU A 568 1.57 0.80 20.53
C LEU A 568 0.10 0.36 20.48
N VAL A 569 -0.79 1.21 20.97
CA VAL A 569 -2.23 1.12 20.82
C VAL A 569 -2.64 1.96 19.61
N PRO A 570 -3.07 1.34 18.49
CA PRO A 570 -3.49 2.07 17.30
C PRO A 570 -4.69 2.98 17.59
N ASN A 571 -4.70 4.15 16.96
CA ASN A 571 -5.88 5.00 16.96
C ASN A 571 -6.98 4.44 16.05
N ALA A 572 -8.20 4.97 16.17
CA ALA A 572 -9.37 4.44 15.47
C ALA A 572 -9.23 4.46 13.93
N ASN A 573 -8.59 5.48 13.35
CA ASN A 573 -8.33 5.52 11.92
C ASN A 573 -7.25 4.52 11.49
N GLN A 574 -6.24 4.28 12.35
CA GLN A 574 -5.21 3.27 12.10
C GLN A 574 -5.74 1.84 12.16
N CYS A 575 -6.84 1.56 12.87
CA CYS A 575 -7.48 0.24 12.83
C CYS A 575 -7.85 -0.15 11.38
N ILE A 576 -8.30 0.81 10.57
CA ILE A 576 -8.67 0.62 9.17
C ILE A 576 -7.44 0.23 8.31
N SER A 577 -6.23 0.63 8.72
CA SER A 577 -4.99 0.25 8.02
C SER A 577 -4.76 -1.27 8.00
N CYS A 578 -5.28 -2.03 8.97
CA CYS A 578 -5.22 -3.49 8.98
C CYS A 578 -6.56 -4.14 8.61
N HIS A 579 -7.68 -3.51 9.00
CA HIS A 579 -9.01 -4.09 8.89
C HIS A 579 -9.75 -3.74 7.60
N SER A 580 -9.21 -2.89 6.72
CA SER A 580 -9.85 -2.60 5.43
C SER A 580 -9.64 -3.73 4.43
N GLN A 581 -10.75 -4.26 3.90
CA GLN A 581 -10.77 -5.06 2.67
C GLN A 581 -11.84 -4.54 1.71
N HIS A 582 -11.46 -4.15 0.49
CA HIS A 582 -12.36 -3.52 -0.49
C HIS A 582 -13.20 -2.39 0.15
N ASP A 583 -12.50 -1.52 0.88
CA ASP A 583 -13.06 -0.33 1.54
C ASP A 583 -14.11 -0.63 2.61
N LYS A 584 -14.13 -1.87 3.13
CA LYS A 584 -14.97 -2.30 4.24
C LYS A 584 -14.11 -2.78 5.41
N TYR A 585 -14.51 -2.43 6.63
CA TYR A 585 -13.92 -3.01 7.83
C TYR A 585 -14.31 -4.49 7.93
N VAL A 586 -13.31 -5.37 8.03
CA VAL A 586 -13.45 -6.81 8.19
C VAL A 586 -12.65 -7.27 9.42
N PRO A 587 -13.25 -8.07 10.31
CA PRO A 587 -12.51 -8.69 11.42
C PRO A 587 -11.34 -9.55 10.95
N ILE A 588 -10.37 -9.78 11.84
CA ILE A 588 -9.21 -10.64 11.54
C ILE A 588 -9.11 -11.74 12.60
N GLY A 589 -9.11 -12.99 12.15
CA GLY A 589 -8.81 -14.16 12.98
C GLY A 589 -9.91 -15.23 13.10
N PRO A 590 -11.21 -14.90 13.32
CA PRO A 590 -12.29 -15.87 13.54
C PRO A 590 -12.72 -16.62 12.27
N ALA A 591 -11.77 -17.18 11.52
CA ALA A 591 -12.03 -18.08 10.41
C ALA A 591 -12.26 -19.49 10.91
N ALA A 592 -13.17 -20.24 10.28
CA ALA A 592 -13.49 -21.61 10.66
C ALA A 592 -12.23 -22.48 10.78
N ALA A 593 -11.30 -22.36 9.82
CA ALA A 593 -10.06 -23.14 9.83
C ALA A 593 -9.13 -22.83 11.01
N ASN A 594 -9.13 -21.59 11.51
CA ASN A 594 -8.29 -21.17 12.63
C ASN A 594 -8.97 -21.43 14.00
N LEU A 595 -10.30 -21.60 13.99
CA LEU A 595 -11.12 -21.94 15.16
C LEU A 595 -11.26 -23.46 15.38
N ASN A 596 -10.92 -24.30 14.40
CA ASN A 596 -11.05 -25.76 14.47
C ASN A 596 -10.01 -26.42 15.40
N ARG A 597 -10.09 -26.09 16.70
CA ARG A 597 -9.23 -26.56 17.79
C ARG A 597 -10.04 -26.83 19.05
N MET A 598 -9.42 -27.55 19.99
CA MET A 598 -9.95 -27.69 21.34
C MET A 598 -9.78 -26.39 22.14
N ASN A 599 -10.73 -26.12 23.02
CA ASN A 599 -10.70 -25.04 23.99
C ASN A 599 -11.34 -25.50 25.32
N HIS A 600 -11.02 -24.81 26.41
CA HIS A 600 -11.57 -25.09 27.74
C HIS A 600 -12.79 -24.22 28.01
N TYR A 601 -13.92 -24.86 28.31
CA TYR A 601 -15.16 -24.21 28.74
C TYR A 601 -15.53 -24.69 30.15
N ALA A 602 -16.53 -24.04 30.77
CA ALA A 602 -17.03 -24.43 32.09
C ALA A 602 -17.53 -25.89 32.14
N ASP A 603 -18.07 -26.40 31.03
CA ASP A 603 -18.57 -27.78 30.90
C ASP A 603 -17.46 -28.82 30.61
N GLY A 604 -16.21 -28.38 30.40
CA GLY A 604 -15.07 -29.22 30.00
C GLY A 604 -14.38 -28.78 28.72
N GLU A 605 -13.45 -29.60 28.23
CA GLU A 605 -12.71 -29.34 26.99
C GLU A 605 -13.51 -29.80 25.76
N GLU A 606 -13.70 -28.92 24.77
CA GLU A 606 -14.44 -29.23 23.54
C GLU A 606 -13.87 -28.47 22.34
N ASN A 607 -14.03 -29.01 21.13
CA ASN A 607 -13.71 -28.26 19.91
C ASN A 607 -14.61 -27.02 19.80
N GLN A 608 -14.06 -25.86 19.49
CA GLN A 608 -14.80 -24.59 19.53
C GLN A 608 -15.98 -24.54 18.57
N LEU A 609 -15.84 -25.10 17.35
CA LEU A 609 -16.93 -25.13 16.38
C LEU A 609 -18.02 -26.12 16.81
N ALA A 610 -17.65 -27.24 17.44
CA ALA A 610 -18.63 -28.16 18.05
C ALA A 610 -19.35 -27.52 19.23
N TYR A 611 -18.63 -26.84 20.13
CA TYR A 611 -19.19 -26.13 21.27
C TYR A 611 -20.24 -25.10 20.81
N LEU A 612 -19.88 -24.23 19.85
CA LEU A 612 -20.80 -23.23 19.30
C LEU A 612 -22.01 -23.88 18.63
N THR A 613 -21.83 -24.98 17.91
CA THR A 613 -22.93 -25.71 17.25
C THR A 613 -23.85 -26.37 18.30
N ARG A 614 -23.30 -27.02 19.33
CA ARG A 614 -24.03 -27.68 20.42
C ARG A 614 -24.84 -26.68 21.26
N LYS A 615 -24.28 -25.49 21.51
CA LYS A 615 -24.97 -24.39 22.20
C LYS A 615 -25.99 -23.66 21.29
N GLY A 616 -26.10 -24.05 20.02
CA GLY A 616 -27.04 -23.47 19.07
C GLY A 616 -26.66 -22.08 18.54
N LEU A 617 -25.39 -21.70 18.69
CA LEU A 617 -24.83 -20.38 18.36
C LEU A 617 -24.19 -20.32 16.97
N LEU A 618 -23.87 -21.45 16.37
CA LEU A 618 -23.35 -21.57 15.00
C LEU A 618 -24.29 -22.45 14.17
N GLN A 619 -24.65 -21.96 12.98
CA GLN A 619 -25.55 -22.65 12.05
C GLN A 619 -24.86 -22.96 10.72
N GLY A 620 -25.28 -24.07 10.09
CA GLY A 620 -24.74 -24.51 8.79
C GLY A 620 -23.37 -25.20 8.87
N THR A 621 -22.86 -25.50 10.07
CA THR A 621 -21.58 -26.18 10.25
C THR A 621 -21.60 -27.58 9.64
N PRO A 622 -20.69 -27.94 8.73
CA PRO A 622 -20.50 -29.32 8.31
C PRO A 622 -19.87 -30.14 9.46
N GLY A 623 -19.78 -31.46 9.28
CA GLY A 623 -19.03 -32.29 10.23
C GLY A 623 -17.58 -31.80 10.38
N LEU A 624 -17.05 -31.76 11.61
CA LEU A 624 -15.73 -31.17 11.91
C LEU A 624 -14.59 -31.73 11.04
N ASN A 625 -14.67 -33.00 10.65
CA ASN A 625 -13.70 -33.68 9.80
C ASN A 625 -13.66 -33.16 8.35
N LYS A 626 -14.67 -32.38 7.94
CA LYS A 626 -14.74 -31.72 6.62
C LYS A 626 -14.25 -30.28 6.66
N ILE A 627 -14.09 -29.69 7.85
CA ILE A 627 -13.65 -28.31 8.01
C ILE A 627 -12.13 -28.32 7.99
N SER A 628 -11.53 -27.54 7.09
CA SER A 628 -10.09 -27.35 7.04
C SER A 628 -9.55 -26.93 8.42
N LYS A 629 -8.32 -27.33 8.76
CA LYS A 629 -7.66 -26.91 10.01
C LYS A 629 -6.38 -26.18 9.64
N LEU A 630 -6.23 -24.94 10.09
CA LEU A 630 -5.00 -24.18 9.91
C LEU A 630 -3.91 -24.79 10.82
N PRO A 631 -2.69 -25.01 10.34
CA PRO A 631 -1.58 -25.38 11.21
C PRO A 631 -1.36 -24.32 12.30
N ASP A 632 -0.93 -24.77 13.47
CA ASP A 632 -0.34 -23.89 14.48
C ASP A 632 1.12 -23.67 14.09
N PHE A 633 1.48 -22.42 13.77
CA PHE A 633 2.84 -22.10 13.31
C PHE A 633 3.92 -22.58 14.29
N SER A 634 3.60 -22.57 15.60
CA SER A 634 4.52 -22.87 16.69
C SER A 634 4.63 -24.35 17.02
N ASP A 635 3.65 -25.18 16.63
CA ASP A 635 3.67 -26.63 16.85
C ASP A 635 4.21 -27.37 15.62
N PRO A 636 5.43 -27.96 15.67
CA PRO A 636 6.01 -28.72 14.57
C PRO A 636 5.21 -29.93 14.11
N HIS A 637 4.28 -30.43 14.94
CA HIS A 637 3.43 -31.59 14.63
C HIS A 637 2.10 -31.20 13.97
N SER A 638 1.78 -29.90 13.90
CA SER A 638 0.51 -29.42 13.35
C SER A 638 0.46 -29.36 11.81
N GLY A 639 1.61 -29.52 11.15
CA GLY A 639 1.72 -29.49 9.68
C GLY A 639 3.18 -29.44 9.21
N THR A 640 3.39 -29.51 7.90
CA THR A 640 4.72 -29.35 7.28
C THR A 640 5.28 -27.95 7.52
N VAL A 641 6.58 -27.76 7.31
CA VAL A 641 7.24 -26.43 7.37
C VAL A 641 6.53 -25.43 6.46
N ASP A 642 6.23 -25.84 5.21
CA ASP A 642 5.47 -25.02 4.25
C ASP A 642 4.08 -24.63 4.79
N GLN A 643 3.31 -25.59 5.27
CA GLN A 643 1.97 -25.34 5.79
C GLN A 643 2.00 -24.38 7.00
N ARG A 644 2.95 -24.55 7.93
CA ARG A 644 3.11 -23.69 9.11
C ARG A 644 3.59 -22.28 8.74
N ALA A 645 4.55 -22.15 7.84
CA ALA A 645 5.02 -20.85 7.36
C ALA A 645 3.90 -20.09 6.62
N ARG A 646 3.16 -20.77 5.74
CA ARG A 646 2.00 -20.20 5.03
C ARG A 646 0.87 -19.84 5.98
N ALA A 647 0.63 -20.60 7.05
CA ALA A 647 -0.33 -20.26 8.09
C ALA A 647 0.05 -18.98 8.84
N TYR A 648 1.33 -18.85 9.21
CA TYR A 648 1.85 -17.63 9.83
C TYR A 648 1.64 -16.41 8.94
N LEU A 649 2.05 -16.49 7.66
CA LEU A 649 1.89 -15.40 6.69
C LEU A 649 0.41 -15.07 6.44
N ALA A 650 -0.46 -16.07 6.40
CA ALA A 650 -1.90 -15.87 6.25
C ALA A 650 -2.51 -15.06 7.40
N VAL A 651 -2.11 -15.35 8.65
CA VAL A 651 -2.64 -14.66 9.83
C VAL A 651 -1.99 -13.27 10.02
N ASN A 652 -0.68 -13.16 9.78
CA ASN A 652 0.09 -11.97 10.12
C ASN A 652 0.26 -10.98 8.97
N CYS A 653 0.05 -11.40 7.72
CA CYS A 653 0.38 -10.56 6.56
C CYS A 653 -0.74 -10.50 5.50
N ALA A 654 -1.55 -11.54 5.33
CA ALA A 654 -2.51 -11.60 4.22
C ALA A 654 -3.69 -10.61 4.33
N HIS A 655 -3.99 -10.09 5.52
CA HIS A 655 -4.99 -9.02 5.65
C HIS A 655 -4.56 -7.74 4.90
N CYS A 656 -3.25 -7.47 4.82
CA CYS A 656 -2.69 -6.41 3.98
C CYS A 656 -2.38 -6.91 2.56
N HIS A 657 -1.71 -8.06 2.45
CA HIS A 657 -1.25 -8.68 1.21
C HIS A 657 -2.28 -9.68 0.70
N SER A 658 -3.39 -9.16 0.22
CA SER A 658 -4.44 -9.89 -0.49
C SER A 658 -5.12 -8.95 -1.50
N PRO A 659 -5.94 -9.45 -2.44
CA PRO A 659 -6.58 -8.60 -3.45
C PRO A 659 -7.41 -7.44 -2.88
N GLY A 660 -7.97 -7.59 -1.68
CA GLY A 660 -8.76 -6.54 -1.04
C GLY A 660 -8.00 -5.66 -0.05
N GLY A 661 -6.81 -6.08 0.41
CA GLY A 661 -6.08 -5.43 1.49
C GLY A 661 -5.37 -4.13 1.09
N ASN A 662 -4.77 -3.44 2.07
CA ASN A 662 -4.10 -2.15 1.82
C ASN A 662 -2.76 -2.25 1.07
N ALA A 663 -2.17 -3.44 0.99
CA ALA A 663 -0.98 -3.70 0.19
C ALA A 663 -1.30 -4.40 -1.15
N ARG A 664 -2.58 -4.45 -1.57
CA ARG A 664 -3.01 -5.05 -2.85
C ARG A 664 -2.28 -4.48 -4.08
N THR A 665 -1.85 -3.23 -4.00
CA THR A 665 -1.10 -2.54 -5.07
C THR A 665 0.29 -3.13 -5.30
N THR A 666 0.79 -4.02 -4.42
CA THR A 666 2.07 -4.72 -4.62
C THR A 666 1.95 -6.02 -5.42
N GLY A 667 0.71 -6.49 -5.66
CA GLY A 667 0.43 -7.76 -6.33
C GLY A 667 0.73 -9.03 -5.49
N LEU A 668 1.09 -8.89 -4.21
CA LEU A 668 1.38 -10.02 -3.31
C LEU A 668 0.11 -10.54 -2.62
N ASP A 669 -0.16 -11.83 -2.70
CA ASP A 669 -1.31 -12.52 -2.09
C ASP A 669 -0.84 -13.64 -1.15
N LEU A 670 -0.82 -13.35 0.15
CA LEU A 670 -0.32 -14.27 1.19
C LEU A 670 -1.41 -15.11 1.84
N ARG A 671 -2.64 -15.13 1.29
CA ARG A 671 -3.72 -15.96 1.82
C ARG A 671 -3.32 -17.44 1.80
N PHE A 672 -3.76 -18.20 2.81
CA PHE A 672 -3.49 -19.64 2.90
C PHE A 672 -4.05 -20.42 1.70
N SER A 673 -5.17 -19.95 1.13
CA SER A 673 -5.83 -20.58 -0.02
C SER A 673 -5.12 -20.34 -1.36
N GLN A 674 -4.19 -19.38 -1.46
CA GLN A 674 -3.50 -19.07 -2.71
C GLN A 674 -2.50 -20.18 -3.07
N GLN A 675 -2.64 -20.77 -4.26
CA GLN A 675 -1.81 -21.91 -4.68
C GLN A 675 -0.71 -21.53 -5.68
N ASP A 676 -0.77 -20.37 -6.33
CA ASP A 676 0.22 -19.93 -7.31
C ASP A 676 1.48 -19.34 -6.61
N PRO A 677 2.67 -19.98 -6.73
CA PRO A 677 3.93 -19.49 -6.18
C PRO A 677 4.29 -18.06 -6.56
N ALA A 678 3.99 -17.65 -7.79
CA ALA A 678 4.30 -16.30 -8.24
C ALA A 678 3.46 -15.26 -7.48
N ARG A 679 2.21 -15.58 -7.15
CA ARG A 679 1.29 -14.68 -6.43
C ARG A 679 1.67 -14.47 -4.97
N TRP A 680 2.25 -15.47 -4.31
CA TRP A 680 2.69 -15.35 -2.92
C TRP A 680 4.19 -15.03 -2.76
N GLY A 681 4.92 -14.78 -3.86
CA GLY A 681 6.21 -14.08 -3.83
C GLY A 681 7.40 -14.80 -4.48
N VAL A 682 7.26 -16.06 -4.91
CA VAL A 682 8.38 -16.82 -5.49
C VAL A 682 8.82 -16.23 -6.83
N TRP A 683 10.07 -15.76 -6.88
CA TRP A 683 10.65 -15.05 -8.03
C TRP A 683 9.84 -13.83 -8.49
N LYS A 684 8.99 -13.28 -7.63
CA LYS A 684 8.19 -12.09 -7.92
C LYS A 684 9.03 -10.85 -7.64
N ASN A 685 9.17 -9.95 -8.61
CA ASN A 685 9.83 -8.67 -8.39
C ASN A 685 8.95 -7.74 -7.51
N PRO A 686 9.58 -6.85 -6.72
CA PRO A 686 8.85 -5.82 -6.03
C PRO A 686 8.30 -4.79 -7.05
N VAL A 687 7.10 -4.30 -6.76
CA VAL A 687 6.50 -3.15 -7.49
C VAL A 687 6.69 -1.90 -6.65
N ALA A 688 6.00 -1.82 -5.51
CA ALA A 688 6.02 -0.67 -4.59
C ALA A 688 6.67 -1.05 -3.25
N ALA A 689 7.94 -1.47 -3.27
CA ALA A 689 8.67 -1.83 -2.04
C ALA A 689 9.52 -0.67 -1.49
N GLY A 690 9.98 0.25 -2.33
CA GLY A 690 10.88 1.33 -1.91
C GLY A 690 12.10 0.77 -1.16
N ARG A 691 12.41 1.35 -0.01
CA ARG A 691 13.47 0.85 0.90
C ARG A 691 13.19 -0.53 1.49
N GLY A 692 11.92 -0.93 1.52
CA GLY A 692 11.52 -2.24 2.01
C GLY A 692 12.04 -3.41 1.17
N SER A 693 12.60 -3.18 -0.02
CA SER A 693 13.28 -4.23 -0.79
C SER A 693 14.59 -4.69 -0.13
N GLY A 694 15.24 -3.84 0.68
CA GLY A 694 16.58 -4.12 1.22
C GLY A 694 17.65 -4.30 0.13
N GLY A 695 17.41 -3.84 -1.10
CA GLY A 695 18.29 -4.06 -2.25
C GLY A 695 18.06 -5.41 -2.96
N HIS A 696 17.12 -6.24 -2.49
CA HIS A 696 16.87 -7.55 -3.07
C HIS A 696 15.93 -7.48 -4.28
N SER A 697 16.15 -8.34 -5.27
CA SER A 697 15.40 -8.33 -6.52
C SER A 697 14.05 -9.05 -6.47
N TYR A 698 13.82 -9.92 -5.48
CA TYR A 698 12.64 -10.78 -5.44
C TYR A 698 12.02 -10.90 -4.04
N ASP A 699 10.70 -10.98 -3.99
CA ASP A 699 9.92 -11.17 -2.77
C ASP A 699 10.40 -12.42 -2.01
N ILE A 700 10.54 -13.54 -2.72
CA ILE A 700 11.13 -14.80 -2.24
C ILE A 700 12.06 -15.40 -3.30
N VAL A 701 13.27 -15.77 -2.87
CA VAL A 701 14.26 -16.53 -3.64
C VAL A 701 14.38 -17.94 -3.04
N PRO A 702 13.81 -18.97 -3.69
CA PRO A 702 13.93 -20.36 -3.24
C PRO A 702 15.37 -20.78 -2.93
N GLY A 703 15.58 -21.38 -1.75
CA GLY A 703 16.89 -21.83 -1.27
C GLY A 703 17.82 -20.73 -0.76
N ALA A 704 17.41 -19.44 -0.82
CA ALA A 704 18.25 -18.30 -0.43
C ALA A 704 17.45 -17.26 0.38
N PRO A 705 17.13 -17.54 1.66
CA PRO A 705 16.39 -16.60 2.52
C PRO A 705 17.09 -15.24 2.63
N GLU A 706 18.42 -15.20 2.65
CA GLU A 706 19.22 -13.98 2.73
C GLU A 706 19.14 -13.07 1.50
N LYS A 707 18.58 -13.57 0.38
CA LYS A 707 18.34 -12.82 -0.84
C LYS A 707 16.87 -12.45 -1.04
N SER A 708 16.02 -12.77 -0.07
CA SER A 708 14.56 -12.62 -0.17
C SER A 708 14.10 -11.36 0.55
N ILE A 709 13.33 -10.50 -0.12
CA ILE A 709 12.74 -9.31 0.48
C ILE A 709 11.90 -9.67 1.71
N LEU A 710 11.10 -10.75 1.64
CA LEU A 710 10.26 -11.19 2.76
C LEU A 710 11.09 -11.38 4.04
N MET A 711 12.26 -12.01 3.94
CA MET A 711 13.12 -12.26 5.10
C MET A 711 13.72 -10.96 5.63
N HIS A 712 14.26 -10.11 4.75
CA HIS A 712 14.77 -8.79 5.13
C HIS A 712 13.74 -7.98 5.91
N ARG A 713 12.48 -7.94 5.44
CA ARG A 713 11.41 -7.17 6.08
C ARG A 713 10.98 -7.72 7.44
N LEU A 714 10.98 -9.04 7.60
CA LEU A 714 10.66 -9.70 8.88
C LEU A 714 11.73 -9.46 9.95
N GLN A 715 12.98 -9.27 9.52
CA GLN A 715 14.14 -9.05 10.41
C GLN A 715 14.44 -7.56 10.67
N SER A 716 13.81 -6.66 9.91
CA SER A 716 14.10 -5.23 10.00
C SER A 716 13.33 -4.52 11.10
N SER A 717 13.98 -3.55 11.75
CA SER A 717 13.35 -2.58 12.66
C SER A 717 13.21 -1.18 12.03
N ASP A 718 13.73 -0.98 10.81
CA ASP A 718 13.56 0.27 10.05
C ASP A 718 12.09 0.48 9.71
N LEU A 719 11.52 1.64 10.07
CA LEU A 719 10.13 2.00 9.77
C LEU A 719 9.76 1.85 8.30
N ALA A 720 10.72 2.06 7.39
CA ALA A 720 10.50 1.95 5.95
C ALA A 720 10.52 0.51 5.42
N ALA A 721 11.03 -0.45 6.20
CA ALA A 721 11.22 -1.83 5.76
C ALA A 721 10.43 -2.84 6.61
N ARG A 722 10.36 -2.64 7.93
CA ARG A 722 9.72 -3.55 8.89
C ARG A 722 8.28 -3.89 8.50
N MET A 723 7.88 -5.12 8.79
CA MET A 723 6.51 -5.58 8.57
C MET A 723 5.96 -6.32 9.81
N PRO A 724 4.71 -6.02 10.22
CA PRO A 724 3.87 -4.92 9.78
C PRO A 724 4.46 -3.55 10.17
N ASN A 725 4.11 -2.50 9.41
CA ASN A 725 4.60 -1.14 9.66
C ASN A 725 3.96 -0.49 10.91
N ILE A 726 2.81 -1.01 11.36
CA ILE A 726 2.03 -0.56 12.52
C ILE A 726 1.96 -1.69 13.56
N GLY A 727 2.04 -1.33 14.84
CA GLY A 727 1.71 -2.21 15.97
C GLY A 727 2.82 -3.14 16.45
N ASN A 728 3.89 -3.34 15.67
CA ASN A 728 5.05 -4.17 16.05
C ASN A 728 6.34 -3.34 16.09
N ARG A 729 7.10 -3.51 17.18
CA ARG A 729 8.43 -2.92 17.38
C ARG A 729 9.51 -3.97 17.65
N VAL A 730 9.13 -5.23 17.84
CA VAL A 730 10.03 -6.35 18.12
C VAL A 730 10.00 -7.36 16.97
N VAL A 731 11.16 -7.91 16.62
CA VAL A 731 11.28 -9.01 15.66
C VAL A 731 10.78 -10.31 16.30
N HIS A 732 9.88 -11.01 15.59
CA HIS A 732 9.37 -12.32 16.03
C HIS A 732 10.33 -13.42 15.60
N GLN A 733 11.28 -13.77 16.47
CA GLN A 733 12.40 -14.65 16.12
C GLN A 733 11.93 -16.04 15.65
N GLU A 734 10.94 -16.61 16.31
CA GLU A 734 10.41 -17.94 16.00
C GLU A 734 9.79 -18.00 14.59
N ALA A 735 9.15 -16.90 14.15
CA ALA A 735 8.64 -16.80 12.79
C ALA A 735 9.74 -16.55 11.76
N VAL A 736 10.76 -15.76 12.10
CA VAL A 736 11.96 -15.58 11.26
C VAL A 736 12.64 -16.93 11.01
N ASP A 737 12.82 -17.75 12.05
CA ASP A 737 13.45 -19.05 11.96
C ASP A 737 12.61 -20.02 11.10
N LEU A 738 11.29 -20.07 11.32
CA LEU A 738 10.38 -20.92 10.53
C LEU A 738 10.35 -20.52 9.05
N ILE A 739 10.25 -19.23 8.74
CA ILE A 739 10.20 -18.74 7.36
C ILE A 739 11.57 -18.88 6.70
N GLY A 740 12.66 -18.72 7.46
CA GLY A 740 14.02 -18.95 6.99
C GLY A 740 14.24 -20.40 6.61
N GLN A 741 13.80 -21.33 7.45
CA GLN A 741 13.78 -22.76 7.15
C GLN A 741 12.94 -23.05 5.91
N TRP A 742 11.71 -22.52 5.86
CA TRP A 742 10.80 -22.72 4.75
C TRP A 742 11.40 -22.31 3.40
N ILE A 743 11.98 -21.10 3.31
CA ILE A 743 12.61 -20.62 2.07
C ILE A 743 13.84 -21.48 1.73
N SER A 744 14.64 -21.87 2.71
CA SER A 744 15.83 -22.72 2.50
C SER A 744 15.49 -24.11 1.94
N GLU A 745 14.35 -24.67 2.35
CA GLU A 745 13.88 -25.99 1.91
C GLU A 745 13.12 -25.96 0.57
N MET A 746 12.86 -24.77 0.00
CA MET A 746 12.16 -24.66 -1.28
C MET A 746 13.00 -25.22 -2.44
N PRO A 747 12.37 -25.89 -3.41
CA PRO A 747 13.05 -26.34 -4.61
C PRO A 747 13.58 -25.13 -5.41
N VAL A 748 14.88 -25.15 -5.71
CA VAL A 748 15.60 -24.06 -6.38
C VAL A 748 15.30 -24.00 -7.89
N GLU A 749 14.51 -24.92 -8.45
CA GLU A 749 14.26 -24.98 -9.89
C GLU A 749 13.71 -23.64 -10.42
N ARG A 750 14.62 -22.84 -10.97
CA ARG A 750 14.30 -21.95 -12.08
C ARG A 750 13.95 -22.88 -13.22
N SER A 751 12.73 -22.82 -13.72
CA SER A 751 12.35 -23.51 -14.95
C SER A 751 13.14 -22.90 -16.11
N ASP A 752 14.38 -23.36 -16.29
CA ASP A 752 15.33 -23.02 -17.35
C ASP A 752 15.17 -23.96 -18.57
N SER A 753 14.11 -24.77 -18.62
CA SER A 753 13.92 -25.80 -19.64
C SER A 753 13.04 -25.42 -20.83
N GLY A 754 13.11 -24.16 -21.30
CA GLY A 754 12.45 -23.80 -22.56
C GLY A 754 12.71 -22.37 -23.04
N MET A 755 13.79 -22.18 -23.79
CA MET A 755 13.85 -21.24 -24.91
C MET A 755 13.96 -22.10 -26.19
N PRO A 756 13.26 -21.71 -27.26
CA PRO A 756 13.91 -20.86 -28.28
C PRO A 756 13.47 -19.41 -28.24
#